data_AF-A0A8G1VW23-F1
#
_entry.id   AF-A0A8G1VW23-F1
#
_cell.length_a   1.000
_cell.length_b   1.000
_cell.length_c   1.000
_cell.angle_alpha   90.00
_cell.angle_beta   90.00
_cell.angle_gamma   90.00
#
_symmetry.space_group_name_H-M   'P 1'
#
loop_
_entity.id
_entity.type
_entity.pdbx_description
1 polymer ?
#
loop_
_entity_poly.entity_id
_entity_poly.type
_entity_poly.pdbx_seq_one_letter_code
_entity_poly.pdbx_strand_id
1 'polypeptide(L)'
;MPPERANVPVKLSLPLQYQQDIFTELRAEDELVVLARGLGLLRLVTNLLHFYDAAGNNLVLVVGADDRENEWIGEALAEHYAISKTPLARGLKVINTDRATVSMREKLYAAGGILSVTSRILVVDFLSKLLDPSKVTGMVVLHADKILATSLEAFILRVYREANKTGFLKAFSDSPEPFTTGFAPLATSMRNLFLRKASLWPRFHVTVAESLEGHRKAEVIELEVPMSDKMRDIQNAVLECVEICIGELKKANTGLDIADWTLDSALHRSFDIAIRRQLDPMWHRVSFRTRQIVSDLSDLRSILHALLTYDAVSFLKFLDLVVTAHTPPPGSTRHNYSPWLFLDAADVLFQTAKARVYQGKISNEVARSSLTSFPTTLQPVLEEQPKWEVLAEVLEEIETDAYLNPSNVDESNSTVLIMCSDQRTCRQLREYLATMHAHVGDRKRESSDPGNAVGEKKGSAEVMMRRRLREYLDWKASLSKVSKNLSSKPPNEDSNGATSTPAPGTVNPRAPANKRRRVRGGGAAAGPGRAPNAGIQVEMEPSGQVTALLDEIKPTEVEETQKEEIVVEDLDDMDDYYELYDMNDLIMIHPYDGDMDEHILEEVRPRYIIMYEPDPAFIRRVEVYRSSHVGRNVRVYFVYYGGSVEEQRYLSAVRREKDSFTKLIKEKGSMAVTIVHDKSLEDPQEQFLRTVNTRIAGGGRLAATASPPRVVVDVREFRSALPSLLHGNNMIVIPCQLTVGDYILTPDICVERKSIRDLITSLRNGRLYNQAETMLQHYKNPFLLIEFDQNKSFTFDAFASATTPGTSFMTDFGFSSSGTSTLSANSSLVNPSSPKSAQHLLVLLTLTFPKLRIIWSSSPYQTAEIFAELKKNNPEPDPIRAVQIGLDVDIASSSHTTGDIMAAAGIEHRTFNLLPQDMLRAVPGVSPNVLERLILETENIHEVANMSVEQLDPLVGIEAARKIVGFFRKSVFDD
;
A
#
# COMPACT_ATOMS: atom_id res chain seq x y z
N MET A 1 13.02 25.16 37.31
CA MET A 1 12.08 24.18 37.89
C MET A 1 10.81 24.90 38.30
N PRO A 2 9.65 24.57 37.74
CA PRO A 2 8.36 25.01 38.29
C PRO A 2 8.09 24.27 39.61
N PRO A 3 7.24 24.81 40.50
CA PRO A 3 7.01 24.25 41.82
C PRO A 3 6.34 22.86 41.73
N GLU A 4 6.83 21.92 42.53
CA GLU A 4 6.24 20.58 42.71
C GLU A 4 4.75 20.70 43.04
N ARG A 5 3.90 20.34 42.06
CA ARG A 5 2.47 20.19 42.29
C ARG A 5 2.26 18.96 43.16
N ALA A 6 1.84 19.16 44.40
CA ALA A 6 1.53 18.10 45.35
C ALA A 6 0.46 17.13 44.79
N ASN A 7 0.76 15.83 44.88
CA ASN A 7 -0.06 14.65 44.48
C ASN A 7 -0.06 14.23 43.00
N VAL A 8 1.12 13.98 42.42
CA VAL A 8 1.23 13.05 41.28
C VAL A 8 1.94 11.77 41.77
N PRO A 9 1.26 10.60 41.82
CA PRO A 9 1.85 9.36 42.32
C PRO A 9 2.91 8.73 41.38
N VAL A 10 3.21 9.36 40.25
CA VAL A 10 4.06 8.82 39.18
C VAL A 10 4.94 9.94 38.62
N LYS A 11 6.25 9.68 38.44
CA LYS A 11 7.14 10.59 37.72
C LYS A 11 6.79 10.54 36.23
N LEU A 12 6.20 11.60 35.70
CA LEU A 12 5.89 11.72 34.28
C LEU A 12 7.17 12.04 33.51
N SER A 13 7.37 11.37 32.37
CA SER A 13 8.51 11.63 31.46
C SER A 13 8.17 12.71 30.42
N LEU A 14 7.37 13.71 30.80
CA LEU A 14 6.89 14.77 29.91
C LEU A 14 7.63 16.07 30.24
N PRO A 15 8.75 16.38 29.56
CA PRO A 15 9.58 17.54 29.88
C PRO A 15 8.95 18.86 29.41
N LEU A 16 8.12 18.84 28.37
CA LEU A 16 7.59 20.05 27.74
C LEU A 16 6.26 20.50 28.36
N GLN A 17 6.08 21.82 28.51
CA GLN A 17 4.89 22.39 29.15
C GLN A 17 3.60 22.01 28.43
N TYR A 18 3.55 22.09 27.09
CA TYR A 18 2.35 21.74 26.33
C TYR A 18 1.94 20.28 26.54
N GLN A 19 2.89 19.35 26.69
CA GLN A 19 2.62 17.94 26.94
C GLN A 19 1.98 17.75 28.33
N GLN A 20 2.46 18.49 29.33
CA GLN A 20 1.90 18.47 30.67
C GLN A 20 0.48 19.06 30.72
N ASP A 21 0.22 20.11 29.95
CA ASP A 21 -1.10 20.72 29.84
C ASP A 21 -2.10 19.73 29.20
N ILE A 22 -1.72 19.09 28.09
CA ILE A 22 -2.51 18.03 27.45
C ILE A 22 -2.79 16.88 28.41
N PHE A 23 -1.76 16.40 29.11
CA PHE A 23 -1.91 15.31 30.07
C PHE A 23 -2.87 15.67 31.21
N THR A 24 -2.83 16.92 31.68
CA THR A 24 -3.73 17.42 32.73
C THR A 24 -5.18 17.49 32.23
N GLU A 25 -5.39 17.93 30.99
CA GLU A 25 -6.70 17.97 30.32
C GLU A 25 -7.28 16.56 30.16
N LEU A 26 -6.48 15.64 29.62
CA LEU A 26 -6.81 14.23 29.43
C LEU A 26 -7.16 13.51 30.74
N ARG A 27 -6.56 13.89 31.86
CA ARG A 27 -6.88 13.29 33.16
C ARG A 27 -8.26 13.74 33.66
N ALA A 28 -8.65 14.97 33.38
CA ALA A 28 -9.89 15.55 33.90
C ALA A 28 -11.12 15.12 33.11
N GLU A 29 -11.03 15.10 31.77
CA GLU A 29 -12.18 14.91 30.88
C GLU A 29 -11.92 13.88 29.78
N ASP A 30 -13.00 13.37 29.21
CA ASP A 30 -12.99 12.50 28.03
C ASP A 30 -13.06 13.34 26.77
N GLU A 31 -12.02 13.25 25.95
CA GLU A 31 -11.85 14.10 24.78
C GLU A 31 -11.16 13.40 23.61
N LEU A 32 -11.38 13.96 22.42
CA LEU A 32 -10.65 13.65 21.21
C LEU A 32 -9.46 14.61 21.11
N VAL A 33 -8.24 14.10 21.19
CA VAL A 33 -7.03 14.91 21.01
C VAL A 33 -6.51 14.74 19.59
N VAL A 34 -6.47 15.86 18.86
CA VAL A 34 -5.85 15.93 17.52
C VAL A 34 -4.57 16.75 17.63
N LEU A 35 -3.43 16.05 17.57
CA LEU A 35 -2.10 16.65 17.58
C LEU A 35 -1.57 16.80 16.17
N ALA A 36 -0.72 17.81 15.93
CA ALA A 36 0.07 17.86 14.72
C ALA A 36 1.09 16.72 14.70
N ARG A 37 1.29 16.10 13.52
CA ARG A 37 2.31 15.06 13.33
C ARG A 37 3.69 15.51 13.79
N GLY A 38 4.40 14.61 14.47
CA GLY A 38 5.75 14.86 14.99
C GLY A 38 5.83 15.57 16.35
N LEU A 39 4.70 15.87 17.01
CA LEU A 39 4.70 16.48 18.37
C LEU A 39 4.77 15.47 19.54
N GLY A 40 4.90 14.17 19.25
CA GLY A 40 5.03 13.11 20.25
C GLY A 40 3.70 12.57 20.79
N LEU A 41 2.81 12.10 19.90
CA LEU A 41 1.52 11.51 20.28
C LEU A 41 1.72 10.27 21.18
N LEU A 42 2.59 9.36 20.75
CA LEU A 42 2.83 8.10 21.41
C LEU A 42 3.38 8.30 22.84
N ARG A 43 4.27 9.28 23.07
CA ARG A 43 4.76 9.68 24.41
C ARG A 43 3.64 10.10 25.37
N LEU A 44 2.61 10.79 24.86
CA LEU A 44 1.45 11.17 25.67
C LEU A 44 0.61 9.95 26.04
N VAL A 45 0.40 9.04 25.08
CA VAL A 45 -0.36 7.81 25.29
C VAL A 45 0.34 6.91 26.29
N THR A 46 1.64 6.68 26.21
CA THR A 46 2.37 5.83 27.17
C THR A 46 2.38 6.40 28.57
N ASN A 47 2.57 7.71 28.74
CA ASN A 47 2.49 8.35 30.06
C ASN A 47 1.08 8.22 30.66
N LEU A 48 0.05 8.37 29.84
CA LEU A 48 -1.35 8.18 30.26
C LEU A 48 -1.63 6.73 30.68
N LEU A 49 -1.18 5.76 29.88
CA LEU A 49 -1.31 4.34 30.17
C LEU A 49 -0.54 3.97 31.45
N HIS A 50 0.70 4.45 31.59
CA HIS A 50 1.52 4.23 32.78
C HIS A 50 0.83 4.75 34.05
N PHE A 51 0.20 5.94 33.98
CA PHE A 51 -0.59 6.48 35.09
C PHE A 51 -1.74 5.55 35.51
N TYR A 52 -2.46 4.98 34.54
CA TYR A 52 -3.54 4.03 34.84
C TYR A 52 -3.04 2.66 35.31
N ASP A 53 -1.89 2.19 34.83
CA ASP A 53 -1.28 0.92 35.26
C ASP A 53 -0.72 1.01 36.68
N ALA A 54 -0.11 2.15 37.03
CA ALA A 54 0.43 2.39 38.36
C ALA A 54 -0.65 2.33 39.46
N ALA A 55 -1.92 2.58 39.11
CA ALA A 55 -3.06 2.42 40.03
C ALA A 55 -3.45 0.95 40.28
N GLY A 56 -2.98 -0.01 39.48
CA GLY A 56 -3.01 -1.46 39.73
C GLY A 56 -4.36 -2.17 39.60
N ASN A 57 -5.49 -1.50 39.89
CA ASN A 57 -6.84 -2.08 39.89
C ASN A 57 -7.69 -1.63 38.70
N ASN A 58 -7.08 -1.56 37.51
CA ASN A 58 -7.74 -1.08 36.31
C ASN A 58 -7.70 -2.13 35.18
N LEU A 59 -8.75 -2.15 34.37
CA LEU A 59 -8.76 -2.83 33.09
C LEU A 59 -8.90 -1.75 32.01
N VAL A 60 -7.78 -1.43 31.35
CA VAL A 60 -7.73 -0.43 30.27
C VAL A 60 -7.48 -1.15 28.96
N LEU A 61 -8.31 -0.88 27.97
CA LEU A 61 -8.17 -1.47 26.64
C LEU A 61 -7.61 -0.44 25.67
N VAL A 62 -6.55 -0.82 24.95
CA VAL A 62 -6.02 -0.05 23.82
C VAL A 62 -6.60 -0.65 22.54
N VAL A 63 -7.24 0.19 21.73
CA VAL A 63 -7.90 -0.19 20.48
C VAL A 63 -7.34 0.60 19.31
N GLY A 64 -7.11 -0.09 18.20
CA GLY A 64 -6.62 0.51 16.96
C GLY A 64 -5.11 0.71 16.89
N ALA A 65 -4.33 0.13 17.82
CA ALA A 65 -2.87 0.16 17.78
C ALA A 65 -2.32 -0.84 16.75
N ASP A 66 -1.41 -0.39 15.90
CA ASP A 66 -0.69 -1.25 14.95
C ASP A 66 0.34 -2.14 15.68
N ASP A 67 0.80 -3.24 15.06
CA ASP A 67 1.72 -4.20 15.71
C ASP A 67 3.04 -3.53 16.17
N ARG A 68 3.60 -2.63 15.35
CA ARG A 68 4.79 -1.84 15.68
C ARG A 68 4.54 -0.87 16.84
N GLU A 69 3.38 -0.23 16.88
CA GLU A 69 3.01 0.67 17.98
C GLU A 69 2.82 -0.11 19.28
N ASN A 70 2.31 -1.34 19.22
CA ASN A 70 2.19 -2.21 20.40
C ASN A 70 3.56 -2.58 20.97
N GLU A 71 4.55 -2.85 20.13
CA GLU A 71 5.94 -3.07 20.55
C GLU A 71 6.49 -1.82 21.22
N TRP A 72 6.36 -0.66 20.58
CA TRP A 72 6.81 0.62 21.11
C TRP A 72 6.16 0.98 22.46
N ILE A 73 4.83 0.88 22.57
CA ILE A 73 4.11 1.14 23.82
C ILE A 73 4.55 0.14 24.89
N GLY A 74 4.80 -1.11 24.52
CA GLY A 74 5.29 -2.15 25.43
C GLY A 74 6.66 -1.81 26.02
N GLU A 75 7.62 -1.45 25.16
CA GLU A 75 8.98 -1.06 25.55
C GLU A 75 8.98 0.22 26.40
N ALA A 76 8.30 1.27 25.94
CA ALA A 76 8.22 2.54 26.68
C ALA A 76 7.55 2.38 28.06
N LEU A 77 6.52 1.52 28.19
CA LEU A 77 5.92 1.21 29.49
C LEU A 77 6.90 0.44 30.39
N ALA A 78 7.74 -0.45 29.84
CA ALA A 78 8.76 -1.15 30.60
C ALA A 78 9.86 -0.19 31.10
N GLU A 79 10.26 0.79 30.28
CA GLU A 79 11.18 1.86 30.70
C GLU A 79 10.59 2.71 31.83
N HIS A 80 9.34 3.17 31.67
CA HIS A 80 8.64 3.93 32.71
C HIS A 80 8.49 3.13 34.00
N TYR A 81 8.25 1.82 33.90
CA TYR A 81 8.24 0.93 35.06
C TYR A 81 9.60 0.88 35.75
N ALA A 82 10.69 0.72 34.98
CA ALA A 82 12.05 0.68 35.53
C ALA A 82 12.41 1.99 36.27
N ILE A 83 11.99 3.14 35.73
CA ILE A 83 12.23 4.47 36.31
C ILE A 83 11.36 4.69 37.56
N SER A 84 10.06 4.38 37.47
CA SER A 84 9.08 4.65 38.54
C SER A 84 9.11 3.62 39.68
N LYS A 85 9.61 2.40 39.43
CA LYS A 85 9.65 1.26 40.36
C LYS A 85 8.29 0.99 41.02
N THR A 86 7.21 1.08 40.25
CA THR A 86 5.83 0.93 40.74
C THR A 86 5.47 -0.54 40.94
N PRO A 87 5.22 -1.05 42.16
CA PRO A 87 5.13 -2.50 42.42
C PRO A 87 3.86 -3.18 41.86
N LEU A 88 2.87 -2.40 41.43
CA LEU A 88 1.55 -2.87 41.00
C LEU A 88 1.37 -2.87 39.47
N ALA A 89 2.31 -2.28 38.74
CA ALA A 89 2.25 -2.15 37.30
C ALA A 89 2.58 -3.50 36.63
N ARG A 90 1.84 -3.82 35.58
CA ARG A 90 1.83 -5.16 34.94
C ARG A 90 2.32 -5.13 33.50
N GLY A 91 2.57 -3.93 32.96
CA GLY A 91 2.97 -3.71 31.59
C GLY A 91 1.86 -3.97 30.59
N LEU A 92 2.16 -3.76 29.31
CA LEU A 92 1.23 -4.04 28.22
C LEU A 92 1.18 -5.54 27.93
N LYS A 93 -0.03 -6.07 27.75
CA LYS A 93 -0.22 -7.42 27.19
C LYS A 93 -0.97 -7.33 25.87
N VAL A 94 -0.39 -7.91 24.83
CA VAL A 94 -0.94 -7.89 23.47
C VAL A 94 -1.70 -9.20 23.21
N ILE A 95 -2.93 -9.09 22.73
CA ILE A 95 -3.82 -10.22 22.41
C ILE A 95 -4.05 -10.28 20.90
N ASN A 96 -3.31 -11.19 20.26
CA ASN A 96 -3.42 -11.49 18.83
C ASN A 96 -4.16 -12.79 18.57
N THR A 97 -4.71 -12.95 17.35
CA THR A 97 -5.50 -14.13 16.95
C THR A 97 -4.73 -15.43 17.07
N ASP A 98 -3.42 -15.37 16.86
CA ASP A 98 -2.58 -16.57 16.69
C ASP A 98 -1.95 -17.03 18.01
N ARG A 99 -1.86 -16.14 19.01
CA ARG A 99 -1.18 -16.42 20.28
C ARG A 99 -2.12 -16.69 21.45
N ALA A 100 -3.41 -16.32 21.38
CA ALA A 100 -4.29 -16.34 22.55
C ALA A 100 -5.55 -17.21 22.37
N THR A 101 -5.56 -18.38 23.01
CA THR A 101 -6.76 -19.23 23.16
C THR A 101 -7.82 -18.53 24.01
N VAL A 102 -9.10 -18.91 23.84
CA VAL A 102 -10.24 -18.31 24.57
C VAL A 102 -10.03 -18.37 26.08
N SER A 103 -9.56 -19.51 26.61
CA SER A 103 -9.30 -19.69 28.04
C SER A 103 -8.12 -18.86 28.54
N MET A 104 -7.11 -18.60 27.70
CA MET A 104 -6.03 -17.68 28.06
C MET A 104 -6.53 -16.24 28.11
N ARG A 105 -7.36 -15.82 27.14
CA ARG A 105 -7.98 -14.48 27.11
C ARG A 105 -8.82 -14.22 28.35
N GLU A 106 -9.66 -15.18 28.75
CA GLU A 106 -10.48 -15.06 29.97
C GLU A 106 -9.62 -14.81 31.22
N LYS A 107 -8.49 -15.54 31.36
CA LYS A 107 -7.54 -15.33 32.46
C LYS A 107 -6.86 -13.96 32.39
N LEU A 108 -6.52 -13.48 31.19
CA LEU A 108 -5.91 -12.16 30.99
C LEU A 108 -6.88 -11.03 31.34
N TYR A 109 -8.14 -11.14 30.92
CA TYR A 109 -9.20 -10.19 31.29
C TYR A 109 -9.49 -10.20 32.79
N ALA A 110 -9.54 -11.38 33.40
CA ALA A 110 -9.73 -11.53 34.84
C ALA A 110 -8.55 -11.01 35.66
N ALA A 111 -7.32 -11.15 35.15
CA ALA A 111 -6.17 -10.53 35.76
C ALA A 111 -6.33 -9.00 35.75
N GLY A 112 -6.65 -8.39 34.61
CA GLY A 112 -6.67 -6.94 34.46
C GLY A 112 -5.28 -6.35 34.22
N GLY A 113 -5.22 -5.03 34.04
CA GLY A 113 -4.05 -4.27 33.56
C GLY A 113 -4.36 -3.55 32.23
N ILE A 114 -3.31 -3.17 31.51
CA ILE A 114 -3.42 -2.63 30.16
C ILE A 114 -3.37 -3.78 29.15
N LEU A 115 -4.41 -3.89 28.33
CA LEU A 115 -4.48 -4.89 27.26
C LEU A 115 -4.62 -4.20 25.91
N SER A 116 -3.74 -4.54 24.97
CA SER A 116 -3.96 -4.22 23.56
C SER A 116 -4.64 -5.40 22.89
N VAL A 117 -5.80 -5.16 22.30
CA VAL A 117 -6.64 -6.21 21.70
C VAL A 117 -7.04 -5.77 20.30
N THR A 118 -6.86 -6.65 19.32
CA THR A 118 -7.34 -6.39 17.96
C THR A 118 -8.85 -6.16 17.94
N SER A 119 -9.32 -5.20 17.13
CA SER A 119 -10.73 -4.78 17.08
C SER A 119 -11.70 -5.96 16.89
N ARG A 120 -11.34 -6.91 16.03
CA ARG A 120 -12.16 -8.10 15.75
C ARG A 120 -12.32 -9.01 16.96
N ILE A 121 -11.25 -9.30 17.70
CA ILE A 121 -11.32 -10.15 18.89
C ILE A 121 -12.16 -9.45 19.96
N LEU A 122 -11.95 -8.16 20.15
CA LEU A 122 -12.63 -7.40 21.19
C LEU A 122 -14.16 -7.33 20.98
N VAL A 123 -14.62 -7.10 19.75
CA VAL A 123 -16.07 -7.14 19.43
C VAL A 123 -16.65 -8.52 19.77
N VAL A 124 -15.98 -9.59 19.36
CA VAL A 124 -16.45 -10.96 19.59
C VAL A 124 -16.50 -11.27 21.10
N ASP A 125 -15.47 -10.87 21.85
CA ASP A 125 -15.39 -11.11 23.29
C ASP A 125 -16.44 -10.28 24.07
N PHE A 126 -16.77 -9.07 23.62
CA PHE A 126 -17.87 -8.26 24.18
C PHE A 126 -19.26 -8.83 23.89
N LEU A 127 -19.50 -9.29 22.66
CA LEU A 127 -20.79 -9.86 22.26
C LEU A 127 -21.04 -11.24 22.87
N SER A 128 -20.00 -12.08 22.97
CA SER A 128 -20.07 -13.40 23.62
C SER A 128 -20.07 -13.35 25.15
N LYS A 129 -19.90 -12.16 25.74
CA LYS A 129 -19.78 -11.94 27.20
C LYS A 129 -18.59 -12.65 27.84
N LEU A 130 -17.55 -12.96 27.06
CA LEU A 130 -16.25 -13.37 27.60
C LEU A 130 -15.63 -12.22 28.42
N LEU A 131 -15.77 -11.00 27.92
CA LEU A 131 -15.43 -9.78 28.64
C LEU A 131 -16.68 -8.92 28.81
N ASP A 132 -17.09 -8.71 30.07
CA ASP A 132 -18.19 -7.80 30.37
C ASP A 132 -17.73 -6.34 30.20
N PRO A 133 -18.39 -5.53 29.35
CA PRO A 133 -17.99 -4.13 29.15
C PRO A 133 -18.08 -3.28 30.42
N SER A 134 -18.92 -3.68 31.39
CA SER A 134 -19.07 -2.99 32.69
C SER A 134 -17.84 -3.12 33.60
N LYS A 135 -17.00 -4.14 33.40
CA LYS A 135 -15.75 -4.35 34.15
C LYS A 135 -14.59 -3.52 33.62
N VAL A 136 -14.70 -2.98 32.41
CA VAL A 136 -13.66 -2.19 31.76
C VAL A 136 -13.62 -0.79 32.37
N THR A 137 -12.48 -0.42 32.96
CA THR A 137 -12.27 0.90 33.58
C THR A 137 -12.27 2.02 32.55
N GLY A 138 -11.69 1.75 31.37
CA GLY A 138 -11.70 2.72 30.28
C GLY A 138 -11.07 2.20 29.00
N MET A 139 -11.21 2.98 27.93
CA MET A 139 -10.70 2.67 26.61
C MET A 139 -9.87 3.82 26.06
N VAL A 140 -8.73 3.48 25.47
CA VAL A 140 -7.87 4.38 24.72
C VAL A 140 -7.90 3.96 23.25
N VAL A 141 -8.31 4.88 22.39
CA VAL A 141 -8.48 4.65 20.96
C VAL A 141 -7.40 5.42 20.19
N LEU A 142 -6.61 4.72 19.40
CA LEU A 142 -5.63 5.30 18.48
C LEU A 142 -6.19 5.43 17.07
N HIS A 143 -5.56 6.25 16.22
CA HIS A 143 -5.97 6.48 14.82
C HIS A 143 -7.45 6.84 14.67
N ALA A 144 -7.91 7.81 15.46
CA ALA A 144 -9.31 8.21 15.47
C ALA A 144 -9.81 8.75 14.12
N ASP A 145 -8.90 9.17 13.24
CA ASP A 145 -9.15 9.58 11.85
C ASP A 145 -9.69 8.46 10.95
N LYS A 146 -9.38 7.19 11.26
CA LYS A 146 -9.84 6.03 10.51
C LYS A 146 -11.27 5.60 10.90
N ILE A 147 -11.83 6.15 11.99
CA ILE A 147 -13.08 5.67 12.59
C ILE A 147 -14.29 6.26 11.89
N LEU A 148 -14.94 5.42 11.09
CA LEU A 148 -16.23 5.71 10.43
C LEU A 148 -17.38 5.05 11.20
N ALA A 149 -18.63 5.49 10.98
CA ALA A 149 -19.81 4.92 11.64
C ALA A 149 -20.00 3.40 11.41
N THR A 150 -19.48 2.88 10.30
CA THR A 150 -19.51 1.47 9.90
C THR A 150 -18.24 0.69 10.28
N SER A 151 -17.23 1.35 10.86
CA SER A 151 -16.00 0.71 11.31
C SER A 151 -16.24 -0.22 12.50
N LEU A 152 -15.32 -1.16 12.70
CA LEU A 152 -15.37 -2.08 13.85
C LEU A 152 -15.14 -1.33 15.16
N GLU A 153 -14.26 -0.35 15.14
CA GLU A 153 -13.90 0.49 16.28
C GLU A 153 -15.13 1.26 16.77
N ALA A 154 -15.87 1.91 15.85
CA ALA A 154 -17.14 2.55 16.20
C ALA A 154 -18.17 1.55 16.76
N PHE A 155 -18.17 0.31 16.27
CA PHE A 155 -19.04 -0.74 16.79
C PHE A 155 -18.66 -1.14 18.23
N ILE A 156 -17.37 -1.30 18.52
CA ILE A 156 -16.86 -1.57 19.88
C ILE A 156 -17.28 -0.45 20.82
N LEU A 157 -17.08 0.81 20.42
CA LEU A 157 -17.41 1.98 21.24
C LEU A 157 -18.90 2.06 21.54
N ARG A 158 -19.76 1.72 20.58
CA ARG A 158 -21.22 1.65 20.77
C ARG A 158 -21.58 0.59 21.81
N VAL A 159 -21.10 -0.65 21.64
CA VAL A 159 -21.36 -1.76 22.57
C VAL A 159 -20.83 -1.43 23.97
N TYR A 160 -19.64 -0.83 24.05
CA TYR A 160 -19.05 -0.38 25.30
C TYR A 160 -19.92 0.67 25.99
N ARG A 161 -20.37 1.71 25.28
CA ARG A 161 -21.15 2.81 25.86
C ARG A 161 -22.59 2.45 26.21
N GLU A 162 -23.18 1.49 25.51
CA GLU A 162 -24.49 0.95 25.87
C GLU A 162 -24.46 0.26 27.24
N ALA A 163 -23.41 -0.52 27.52
CA ALA A 163 -23.26 -1.29 28.75
C ALA A 163 -22.52 -0.54 29.88
N ASN A 164 -21.60 0.37 29.56
CA ASN A 164 -20.75 1.07 30.51
C ASN A 164 -20.80 2.59 30.31
N LYS A 165 -21.36 3.28 31.31
CA LYS A 165 -21.48 4.75 31.36
C LYS A 165 -20.48 5.41 32.30
N THR A 166 -19.74 4.64 33.09
CA THR A 166 -18.86 5.13 34.15
C THR A 166 -17.40 5.13 33.74
N GLY A 167 -16.97 4.18 32.90
CA GLY A 167 -15.59 4.11 32.45
C GLY A 167 -15.25 5.24 31.48
N PHE A 168 -13.97 5.59 31.38
CA PHE A 168 -13.50 6.71 30.56
C PHE A 168 -13.27 6.30 29.09
N LEU A 169 -13.36 7.24 28.16
CA LEU A 169 -13.01 7.03 26.75
C LEU A 169 -12.16 8.18 26.25
N LYS A 170 -11.00 7.87 25.67
CA LYS A 170 -10.06 8.86 25.15
C LYS A 170 -9.63 8.46 23.75
N ALA A 171 -9.66 9.40 22.82
CA ALA A 171 -9.32 9.14 21.42
C ALA A 171 -8.20 10.06 20.96
N PHE A 172 -7.29 9.50 20.16
CA PHE A 172 -6.06 10.13 19.74
C PHE A 172 -5.92 10.09 18.22
N SER A 173 -5.44 11.19 17.64
CA SER A 173 -5.13 11.30 16.20
C SER A 173 -3.97 12.27 15.98
N ASP A 174 -3.10 11.94 15.03
CA ASP A 174 -2.00 12.79 14.53
C ASP A 174 -2.30 13.40 13.14
N SER A 175 -3.30 12.87 12.43
CA SER A 175 -3.73 13.27 11.09
C SER A 175 -5.01 14.14 11.11
N PRO A 176 -4.92 15.46 10.87
CA PRO A 176 -6.08 16.34 10.87
C PRO A 176 -6.90 16.28 9.56
N GLU A 177 -6.34 15.79 8.45
CA GLU A 177 -6.94 15.91 7.12
C GLU A 177 -8.28 15.19 6.97
N PRO A 178 -8.46 13.94 7.46
CA PRO A 178 -9.72 13.22 7.33
C PRO A 178 -10.90 13.90 8.05
N PHE A 179 -10.62 14.65 9.11
CA PHE A 179 -11.61 15.43 9.85
C PHE A 179 -12.07 16.70 9.12
N THR A 180 -11.64 16.94 7.88
CA THR A 180 -12.06 18.13 7.10
C THR A 180 -12.85 17.80 5.84
N THR A 181 -12.97 16.51 5.52
CA THR A 181 -13.68 16.06 4.33
C THR A 181 -15.13 15.70 4.65
N GLY A 182 -16.08 16.31 3.95
CA GLY A 182 -17.52 16.03 4.11
C GLY A 182 -18.28 17.16 4.82
N PHE A 183 -19.52 16.87 5.23
CA PHE A 183 -20.40 17.81 5.91
C PHE A 183 -20.27 17.65 7.44
N ALA A 184 -19.93 18.74 8.15
CA ALA A 184 -19.68 18.75 9.61
C ALA A 184 -18.86 17.54 10.11
N PRO A 185 -17.66 17.33 9.54
CA PRO A 185 -16.86 16.13 9.77
C PRO A 185 -16.41 15.96 11.22
N LEU A 186 -15.98 17.02 11.90
CA LEU A 186 -15.55 16.93 13.30
C LEU A 186 -16.70 16.53 14.22
N ALA A 187 -17.88 17.14 14.03
CA ALA A 187 -19.06 16.81 14.81
C ALA A 187 -19.52 15.35 14.58
N THR A 188 -19.44 14.88 13.34
CA THR A 188 -19.77 13.50 12.98
C THR A 188 -18.80 12.49 13.60
N SER A 189 -17.49 12.77 13.55
CA SER A 189 -16.48 11.93 14.17
C SER A 189 -16.62 11.89 15.70
N MET A 190 -16.85 13.03 16.34
CA MET A 190 -17.10 13.10 17.79
C MET A 190 -18.35 12.29 18.20
N ARG A 191 -19.40 12.31 17.39
CA ARG A 191 -20.61 11.49 17.59
C ARG A 191 -20.29 10.00 17.50
N ASN A 192 -19.54 9.57 16.48
CA ASN A 192 -19.14 8.17 16.32
C ASN A 192 -18.23 7.68 17.45
N LEU A 193 -17.41 8.57 18.00
CA LEU A 193 -16.52 8.30 19.12
C LEU A 193 -17.21 8.43 20.48
N PHE A 194 -18.46 8.89 20.56
CA PHE A 194 -19.16 9.17 21.83
C PHE A 194 -18.42 10.17 22.74
N LEU A 195 -17.72 11.14 22.13
CA LEU A 195 -16.95 12.18 22.83
C LEU A 195 -17.63 13.54 22.71
N ARG A 196 -17.58 14.31 23.79
CA ARG A 196 -18.25 15.62 23.86
C ARG A 196 -17.32 16.79 23.58
N LYS A 197 -16.01 16.59 23.76
CA LYS A 197 -14.99 17.62 23.65
C LYS A 197 -13.90 17.16 22.69
N ALA A 198 -13.39 18.10 21.89
CA ALA A 198 -12.22 17.91 21.04
C ALA A 198 -11.15 18.94 21.42
N SER A 199 -9.95 18.48 21.72
CA SER A 199 -8.77 19.29 21.99
C SER A 199 -7.85 19.27 20.76
N LEU A 200 -7.51 20.46 20.24
CA LEU A 200 -6.80 20.62 18.97
C LEU A 200 -5.44 21.28 19.26
N TRP A 201 -4.36 20.59 18.90
CA TRP A 201 -2.98 21.00 19.22
C TRP A 201 -2.12 21.11 17.94
N PRO A 202 -2.34 22.16 17.13
CA PRO A 202 -1.47 22.43 15.98
C PRO A 202 -0.08 22.93 16.41
N ARG A 203 0.92 22.82 15.53
CA ARG A 203 2.28 23.36 15.76
C ARG A 203 2.31 24.88 16.04
N PHE A 204 1.35 25.63 15.52
CA PHE A 204 1.20 27.07 15.74
C PHE A 204 0.37 27.43 17.00
N HIS A 205 -0.01 26.44 17.83
CA HIS A 205 -0.62 26.70 19.13
C HIS A 205 0.35 27.45 20.03
N VAL A 206 -0.15 28.43 20.79
CA VAL A 206 0.68 29.37 21.56
C VAL A 206 1.64 28.65 22.51
N THR A 207 1.13 27.73 23.33
CA THR A 207 1.96 27.00 24.30
C THR A 207 2.93 26.02 23.65
N VAL A 208 2.60 25.48 22.47
CA VAL A 208 3.49 24.58 21.70
C VAL A 208 4.63 25.41 21.12
N ALA A 209 4.32 26.55 20.50
CA ALA A 209 5.32 27.46 19.96
C ALA A 209 6.24 28.00 21.06
N GLU A 210 5.71 28.41 22.21
CA GLU A 210 6.52 28.87 23.34
C GLU A 210 7.44 27.77 23.89
N SER A 211 6.95 26.54 24.00
CA SER A 211 7.76 25.40 24.50
C SER A 211 8.91 25.04 23.55
N LEU A 212 8.69 25.13 22.24
CA LEU A 212 9.69 24.75 21.22
C LEU A 212 10.63 25.90 20.82
N GLU A 213 10.16 27.16 20.84
CA GLU A 213 10.96 28.32 20.47
C GLU A 213 11.67 28.98 21.68
N GLY A 214 11.19 28.75 22.90
CA GLY A 214 11.67 29.43 24.11
C GLY A 214 13.07 29.02 24.59
N HIS A 215 13.55 27.82 24.25
CA HIS A 215 14.77 27.23 24.81
C HIS A 215 16.01 27.28 23.89
N ARG A 216 16.02 28.18 22.89
CA ARG A 216 16.96 28.38 21.76
C ARG A 216 16.36 27.81 20.47
N LYS A 217 16.41 28.54 19.34
CA LYS A 217 16.03 28.00 18.02
C LYS A 217 17.13 27.08 17.48
N ALA A 218 16.75 26.03 16.75
CA ALA A 218 17.73 25.12 16.17
C ALA A 218 18.54 25.90 15.13
N GLU A 219 19.85 25.66 15.08
CA GLU A 219 20.65 26.12 13.94
C GLU A 219 20.29 25.19 12.78
N VAL A 220 19.27 25.63 12.02
CA VAL A 220 18.81 24.97 10.80
C VAL A 220 19.50 25.65 9.64
N ILE A 221 20.30 24.88 8.91
CA ILE A 221 21.00 25.33 7.71
C ILE A 221 20.21 24.80 6.53
N GLU A 222 19.50 25.68 5.85
CA GLU A 222 18.74 25.37 4.63
C GLU A 222 19.68 25.44 3.42
N LEU A 223 19.82 24.31 2.73
CA LEU A 223 20.66 24.15 1.54
C LEU A 223 19.75 23.93 0.33
N GLU A 224 19.56 25.00 -0.43
CA GLU A 224 18.85 24.97 -1.70
C GLU A 224 19.76 24.46 -2.81
N VAL A 225 19.45 23.27 -3.34
CA VAL A 225 20.23 22.65 -4.43
C VAL A 225 19.53 22.91 -5.76
N PRO A 226 20.19 23.55 -6.75
CA PRO A 226 19.59 23.72 -8.07
C PRO A 226 19.54 22.39 -8.83
N MET A 227 18.42 22.11 -9.50
CA MET A 227 18.33 20.99 -10.44
C MET A 227 19.18 21.23 -11.68
N SER A 228 19.69 20.16 -12.31
CA SER A 228 20.32 20.26 -13.62
C SER A 228 19.32 20.70 -14.69
N ASP A 229 19.80 21.36 -15.75
CA ASP A 229 18.94 21.81 -16.85
C ASP A 229 18.16 20.63 -17.47
N LYS A 230 18.81 19.46 -17.62
CA LYS A 230 18.18 18.24 -18.15
C LYS A 230 17.10 17.69 -17.20
N MET A 231 17.31 17.75 -15.89
CA MET A 231 16.29 17.35 -14.91
C MET A 231 15.08 18.28 -14.98
N ARG A 232 15.30 19.60 -15.10
CA ARG A 232 14.22 20.58 -15.24
C ARG A 232 13.40 20.35 -16.51
N ASP A 233 14.05 20.06 -17.63
CA ASP A 233 13.37 19.74 -18.89
C ASP A 233 12.51 18.47 -18.77
N ILE A 234 13.02 17.42 -18.11
CA ILE A 234 12.23 16.19 -17.84
C ILE A 234 11.05 16.51 -16.93
N GLN A 235 11.25 17.26 -15.83
CA GLN A 235 10.18 17.62 -14.90
C GLN A 235 9.04 18.35 -15.63
N ASN A 236 9.37 19.35 -16.45
CA ASN A 236 8.39 20.11 -17.22
C ASN A 236 7.64 19.23 -18.22
N ALA A 237 8.34 18.34 -18.93
CA ALA A 237 7.72 17.40 -19.87
C ALA A 237 6.74 16.42 -19.18
N VAL A 238 7.06 15.94 -17.98
CA VAL A 238 6.14 15.07 -17.22
C VAL A 238 4.94 15.86 -16.71
N LEU A 239 5.13 17.09 -16.20
CA LEU A 239 4.03 17.92 -15.73
C LEU A 239 3.04 18.25 -16.85
N GLU A 240 3.53 18.51 -18.06
CA GLU A 240 2.68 18.68 -19.25
C GLU A 240 1.88 17.41 -19.56
N CYS A 241 2.51 16.22 -19.51
CA CYS A 241 1.81 14.94 -19.67
C CYS A 241 0.71 14.76 -18.61
N VAL A 242 1.00 15.06 -17.35
CA VAL A 242 0.04 14.96 -16.23
C VAL A 242 -1.14 15.91 -16.44
N GLU A 243 -0.90 17.16 -16.86
CA GLU A 243 -1.95 18.14 -17.13
C GLU A 243 -2.90 17.67 -18.24
N ILE A 244 -2.35 17.15 -19.34
CA ILE A 244 -3.14 16.61 -20.46
C ILE A 244 -3.96 15.39 -20.00
N CYS A 245 -3.35 14.46 -19.26
CA CYS A 245 -4.04 13.29 -18.71
C CYS A 245 -5.19 13.67 -17.75
N ILE A 246 -4.98 14.65 -16.86
CA ILE A 246 -6.03 15.19 -15.98
C ILE A 246 -7.13 15.85 -16.82
N GLY A 247 -6.76 16.60 -17.87
CA GLY A 247 -7.71 17.21 -18.81
C GLY A 247 -8.59 16.18 -19.51
N GLU A 248 -8.02 15.05 -19.97
CA GLU A 248 -8.79 13.94 -20.53
C GLU A 248 -9.68 13.26 -19.49
N LEU A 249 -9.18 13.07 -18.27
CA LEU A 249 -9.92 12.47 -17.17
C LEU A 249 -11.15 13.31 -16.78
N LYS A 250 -10.99 14.64 -16.71
CA LYS A 250 -12.08 15.60 -16.46
C LYS A 250 -13.14 15.57 -17.55
N LYS A 251 -12.72 15.53 -18.82
CA LYS A 251 -13.65 15.46 -19.97
C LYS A 251 -14.43 14.15 -19.98
N ALA A 252 -13.81 13.04 -19.58
CA ALA A 252 -14.45 11.73 -19.55
C ALA A 252 -15.49 11.59 -18.42
N ASN A 253 -15.34 12.34 -17.31
CA ASN A 253 -16.14 12.17 -16.10
C ASN A 253 -16.75 13.50 -15.60
N THR A 254 -17.69 14.06 -16.36
CA THR A 254 -18.35 15.35 -16.04
C THR A 254 -19.29 15.33 -14.83
N GLY A 255 -19.59 14.14 -14.27
CA GLY A 255 -20.53 13.96 -13.15
C GLY A 255 -19.90 13.93 -11.75
N LEU A 256 -18.58 14.06 -11.62
CA LEU A 256 -17.87 14.05 -10.33
C LEU A 256 -17.57 15.49 -9.88
N ASP A 257 -17.38 15.68 -8.58
CA ASP A 257 -16.89 16.95 -8.05
C ASP A 257 -15.41 17.13 -8.42
N ILE A 258 -15.16 17.89 -9.49
CA ILE A 258 -13.86 18.06 -10.16
C ILE A 258 -12.97 19.10 -9.45
N ALA A 259 -13.46 19.76 -8.39
CA ALA A 259 -12.75 20.85 -7.71
C ALA A 259 -11.37 20.42 -7.17
N ASP A 260 -11.25 19.16 -6.77
CA ASP A 260 -10.02 18.61 -6.17
C ASP A 260 -8.98 18.13 -7.19
N TRP A 261 -9.28 18.08 -8.50
CA TRP A 261 -8.34 17.60 -9.52
C TRP A 261 -7.53 18.76 -10.10
N THR A 262 -6.54 19.24 -9.36
CA THR A 262 -5.61 20.30 -9.77
C THR A 262 -4.20 19.75 -10.01
N LEU A 263 -3.35 20.50 -10.70
CA LEU A 263 -1.93 20.12 -10.86
C LEU A 263 -1.26 19.94 -9.48
N ASP A 264 -1.48 20.88 -8.55
CA ASP A 264 -0.97 20.81 -7.18
C ASP A 264 -1.43 19.54 -6.46
N SER A 265 -2.71 19.17 -6.62
CA SER A 265 -3.23 17.95 -6.02
C SER A 265 -2.57 16.69 -6.57
N ALA A 266 -2.16 16.71 -7.85
CA ALA A 266 -1.57 15.57 -8.54
C ALA A 266 -0.16 15.23 -8.07
N LEU A 267 0.55 16.19 -7.49
CA LEU A 267 1.90 16.01 -6.95
C LEU A 267 1.92 15.22 -5.64
N HIS A 268 0.77 15.10 -4.96
CA HIS A 268 0.67 14.37 -3.70
C HIS A 268 0.70 12.84 -3.90
N ARG A 269 1.36 12.14 -2.96
CA ARG A 269 1.43 10.67 -2.91
C ARG A 269 0.05 9.99 -2.71
N SER A 270 -0.95 10.72 -2.24
CA SER A 270 -2.31 10.20 -2.01
C SER A 270 -3.29 10.48 -3.15
N PHE A 271 -2.88 11.15 -4.23
CA PHE A 271 -3.78 11.58 -5.30
C PHE A 271 -4.42 10.44 -6.09
N ASP A 272 -3.63 9.43 -6.45
CA ASP A 272 -4.09 8.19 -7.11
C ASP A 272 -5.07 7.42 -6.24
N ILE A 273 -4.82 7.33 -4.92
CA ILE A 273 -5.73 6.71 -3.96
C ILE A 273 -7.02 7.54 -3.87
N ALA A 274 -6.92 8.87 -3.87
CA ALA A 274 -8.08 9.75 -3.85
C ALA A 274 -8.94 9.62 -5.12
N ILE A 275 -8.33 9.62 -6.30
CA ILE A 275 -9.01 9.39 -7.58
C ILE A 275 -9.64 8.00 -7.59
N ARG A 276 -8.89 6.95 -7.22
CA ARG A 276 -9.42 5.58 -7.17
C ARG A 276 -10.57 5.48 -6.19
N ARG A 277 -10.51 6.13 -5.03
CA ARG A 277 -11.60 6.16 -4.05
C ARG A 277 -12.84 6.88 -4.59
N GLN A 278 -12.67 7.99 -5.29
CA GLN A 278 -13.77 8.72 -5.92
C GLN A 278 -14.37 7.96 -7.11
N LEU A 279 -13.54 7.22 -7.86
CA LEU A 279 -13.97 6.43 -9.02
C LEU A 279 -14.44 5.01 -8.65
N ASP A 280 -14.09 4.46 -7.48
CA ASP A 280 -14.46 3.10 -7.04
C ASP A 280 -15.97 2.81 -7.16
N PRO A 281 -16.86 3.75 -6.78
CA PRO A 281 -18.30 3.53 -6.89
C PRO A 281 -18.78 3.36 -8.34
N MET A 282 -18.14 4.01 -9.30
CA MET A 282 -18.47 3.92 -10.72
C MET A 282 -17.43 3.13 -11.53
N TRP A 283 -16.45 2.49 -10.89
CA TRP A 283 -15.29 1.91 -11.59
C TRP A 283 -15.67 0.94 -12.69
N HIS A 284 -16.75 0.19 -12.48
CA HIS A 284 -17.34 -0.75 -13.43
C HIS A 284 -17.90 -0.06 -14.70
N ARG A 285 -18.38 1.19 -14.61
CA ARG A 285 -18.87 2.01 -15.72
C ARG A 285 -17.77 2.80 -16.43
N VAL A 286 -16.66 3.03 -15.73
CA VAL A 286 -15.53 3.78 -16.26
C VAL A 286 -14.91 3.02 -17.44
N SER A 287 -14.73 3.71 -18.57
CA SER A 287 -14.18 3.13 -19.79
C SER A 287 -12.78 2.55 -19.56
N PHE A 288 -12.38 1.55 -20.35
CA PHE A 288 -11.03 1.00 -20.30
C PHE A 288 -9.96 2.11 -20.46
N ARG A 289 -10.18 3.05 -21.38
CA ARG A 289 -9.30 4.20 -21.60
C ARG A 289 -9.13 5.05 -20.32
N THR A 290 -10.21 5.31 -19.60
CA THR A 290 -10.15 6.07 -18.35
C THR A 290 -9.42 5.31 -17.24
N ARG A 291 -9.62 3.98 -17.15
CA ARG A 291 -8.85 3.15 -16.20
C ARG A 291 -7.36 3.15 -16.54
N GLN A 292 -7.02 3.11 -17.84
CA GLN A 292 -5.65 3.25 -18.32
C GLN A 292 -5.05 4.59 -17.93
N ILE A 293 -5.76 5.72 -18.16
CA ILE A 293 -5.28 7.07 -17.77
C ILE A 293 -5.01 7.16 -16.26
N VAL A 294 -5.83 6.53 -15.41
CA VAL A 294 -5.59 6.50 -13.96
C VAL A 294 -4.34 5.69 -13.61
N SER A 295 -4.04 4.61 -14.35
CA SER A 295 -2.77 3.89 -14.22
C SER A 295 -1.60 4.75 -14.70
N ASP A 296 -1.75 5.38 -15.86
CA ASP A 296 -0.74 6.25 -16.47
C ASP A 296 -0.38 7.43 -15.55
N LEU A 297 -1.36 8.04 -14.87
CA LEU A 297 -1.12 9.09 -13.87
C LEU A 297 -0.30 8.59 -12.67
N SER A 298 -0.50 7.33 -12.27
CA SER A 298 0.31 6.69 -11.22
C SER A 298 1.76 6.51 -11.69
N ASP A 299 1.95 6.12 -12.95
CA ASP A 299 3.28 5.90 -13.53
C ASP A 299 4.01 7.23 -13.75
N LEU A 300 3.37 8.25 -14.33
CA LEU A 300 3.93 9.59 -14.51
C LEU A 300 4.37 10.22 -13.19
N ARG A 301 3.59 10.04 -12.11
CA ARG A 301 3.99 10.51 -10.78
C ARG A 301 5.16 9.69 -10.22
N SER A 302 5.19 8.39 -10.47
CA SER A 302 6.33 7.55 -10.10
C SER A 302 7.60 7.97 -10.83
N ILE A 303 7.49 8.41 -12.09
CA ILE A 303 8.59 8.99 -12.87
C ILE A 303 9.06 10.32 -12.25
N LEU A 304 8.16 11.23 -11.86
CA LEU A 304 8.54 12.48 -11.16
C LEU A 304 9.31 12.21 -9.87
N HIS A 305 8.90 11.20 -9.10
CA HIS A 305 9.62 10.79 -7.90
C HIS A 305 10.98 10.20 -8.23
N ALA A 306 11.02 9.24 -9.16
CA ALA A 306 12.23 8.56 -9.57
C ALA A 306 13.28 9.51 -10.16
N LEU A 307 12.88 10.62 -10.79
CA LEU A 307 13.79 11.64 -11.31
C LEU A 307 14.68 12.25 -10.22
N LEU A 308 14.12 12.45 -9.02
CA LEU A 308 14.80 13.09 -7.89
C LEU A 308 15.55 12.08 -7.03
N THR A 309 15.01 10.86 -6.90
CA THR A 309 15.58 9.82 -6.03
C THR A 309 16.59 8.91 -6.72
N TYR A 310 16.41 8.56 -8.00
CA TYR A 310 17.28 7.60 -8.69
C TYR A 310 18.46 8.28 -9.39
N ASP A 311 19.59 7.57 -9.47
CA ASP A 311 20.69 7.94 -10.35
C ASP A 311 20.25 7.94 -11.83
N ALA A 312 20.99 8.66 -12.68
CA ALA A 312 20.64 8.82 -14.09
C ALA A 312 20.51 7.48 -14.85
N VAL A 313 21.32 6.47 -14.51
CA VAL A 313 21.32 5.16 -15.17
C VAL A 313 20.10 4.34 -14.73
N SER A 314 19.85 4.24 -13.43
CA SER A 314 18.69 3.56 -12.85
C SER A 314 17.38 4.22 -13.28
N PHE A 315 17.36 5.55 -13.41
CA PHE A 315 16.23 6.29 -13.95
C PHE A 315 15.95 5.91 -15.40
N LEU A 316 16.98 5.84 -16.26
CA LEU A 316 16.81 5.40 -17.64
C LEU A 316 16.32 3.94 -17.73
N LYS A 317 16.87 3.05 -16.90
CA LYS A 317 16.40 1.66 -16.77
C LYS A 317 14.92 1.59 -16.37
N PHE A 318 14.51 2.42 -15.42
CA PHE A 318 13.12 2.51 -14.98
C PHE A 318 12.19 3.00 -16.11
N LEU A 319 12.61 4.00 -16.88
CA LEU A 319 11.85 4.47 -18.05
C LEU A 319 11.69 3.39 -19.12
N ASP A 320 12.75 2.67 -19.46
CA ASP A 320 12.69 1.56 -20.44
C ASP A 320 11.77 0.42 -19.94
N LEU A 321 11.75 0.15 -18.63
CA LEU A 321 10.80 -0.79 -18.01
C LEU A 321 9.35 -0.33 -18.13
N VAL A 322 9.07 0.95 -17.86
CA VAL A 322 7.72 1.52 -17.99
C VAL A 322 7.24 1.41 -19.44
N VAL A 323 8.09 1.75 -20.42
CA VAL A 323 7.74 1.60 -21.86
C VAL A 323 7.47 0.15 -22.22
N THR A 324 8.30 -0.77 -21.72
CA THR A 324 8.12 -2.21 -21.99
C THR A 324 6.81 -2.73 -21.40
N ALA A 325 6.45 -2.30 -20.19
CA ALA A 325 5.21 -2.70 -19.52
C ALA A 325 3.95 -2.18 -20.25
N HIS A 326 4.03 -0.99 -20.84
CA HIS A 326 2.93 -0.37 -21.60
C HIS A 326 2.92 -0.74 -23.09
N THR A 327 3.94 -1.45 -23.58
CA THR A 327 3.97 -1.97 -24.95
C THR A 327 3.14 -3.26 -25.02
N PRO A 328 2.04 -3.30 -25.79
CA PRO A 328 1.20 -4.47 -25.83
C PRO A 328 1.90 -5.64 -26.55
N PRO A 329 1.59 -6.91 -26.20
CA PRO A 329 2.19 -8.07 -26.85
C PRO A 329 1.92 -8.11 -28.37
N PRO A 330 2.83 -8.67 -29.17
CA PRO A 330 2.70 -8.70 -30.63
C PRO A 330 1.42 -9.42 -31.05
N GLY A 331 0.51 -8.68 -31.71
CA GLY A 331 -0.81 -9.17 -32.14
C GLY A 331 -2.01 -8.41 -31.56
N SER A 332 -1.81 -7.55 -30.55
CA SER A 332 -2.87 -6.69 -29.99
C SER A 332 -3.10 -5.42 -30.84
N THR A 333 -4.33 -4.93 -30.86
CA THR A 333 -4.70 -3.69 -31.56
C THR A 333 -4.08 -2.45 -30.89
N ARG A 334 -3.86 -1.39 -31.68
CA ARG A 334 -3.26 -0.10 -31.27
C ARG A 334 -4.07 0.65 -30.21
N HIS A 335 -5.27 0.19 -29.86
CA HIS A 335 -6.15 0.84 -28.88
C HIS A 335 -5.73 0.61 -27.42
N ASN A 336 -4.72 -0.23 -27.18
CA ASN A 336 -4.22 -0.56 -25.85
C ASN A 336 -2.94 0.19 -25.43
N TYR A 337 -2.45 1.13 -26.24
CA TYR A 337 -1.30 1.94 -25.85
C TYR A 337 -1.73 3.06 -24.89
N SER A 338 -0.87 3.38 -23.92
CA SER A 338 -1.04 4.53 -23.04
C SER A 338 -0.96 5.83 -23.87
N PRO A 339 -2.01 6.69 -23.87
CA PRO A 339 -2.09 7.87 -24.72
C PRO A 339 -0.93 8.87 -24.55
N TRP A 340 -0.37 8.96 -23.35
CA TRP A 340 0.68 9.93 -23.04
C TRP A 340 2.01 9.63 -23.77
N LEU A 341 2.28 8.37 -24.13
CA LEU A 341 3.47 7.98 -24.90
C LEU A 341 3.49 8.53 -26.33
N PHE A 342 2.37 9.06 -26.83
CA PHE A 342 2.28 9.69 -28.14
C PHE A 342 2.40 11.22 -28.09
N LEU A 343 2.58 11.79 -26.91
CA LEU A 343 2.75 13.23 -26.75
C LEU A 343 4.19 13.62 -27.09
N ASP A 344 4.36 14.79 -27.72
CA ASP A 344 5.70 15.33 -28.02
C ASP A 344 6.52 15.54 -26.73
N ALA A 345 5.86 15.84 -25.61
CA ALA A 345 6.49 15.92 -24.30
C ALA A 345 7.12 14.59 -23.85
N ALA A 346 6.52 13.44 -24.20
CA ALA A 346 7.11 12.14 -23.90
C ALA A 346 8.41 11.91 -24.70
N ASP A 347 8.45 12.33 -25.97
CA ASP A 347 9.67 12.26 -26.78
C ASP A 347 10.81 13.08 -26.15
N VAL A 348 10.51 14.30 -25.68
CA VAL A 348 11.48 15.15 -24.97
C VAL A 348 12.00 14.43 -23.72
N LEU A 349 11.13 13.82 -22.93
CA LEU A 349 11.50 13.07 -21.73
C LEU A 349 12.49 11.92 -22.03
N PHE A 350 12.22 11.08 -23.02
CA PHE A 350 13.10 9.94 -23.30
C PHE A 350 14.43 10.38 -23.91
N GLN A 351 14.43 11.37 -24.80
CA GLN A 351 15.65 11.89 -25.40
C GLN A 351 16.56 12.57 -24.37
N THR A 352 15.98 13.42 -23.51
CA THR A 352 16.72 14.08 -22.43
C THR A 352 17.24 13.07 -21.41
N ALA A 353 16.44 12.07 -21.01
CA ALA A 353 16.88 11.00 -20.11
C ALA A 353 18.07 10.19 -20.68
N LYS A 354 18.04 9.82 -21.96
CA LYS A 354 19.18 9.18 -22.64
C LYS A 354 20.42 10.09 -22.61
N ALA A 355 20.24 11.38 -22.91
CA ALA A 355 21.31 12.36 -22.95
C ALA A 355 21.96 12.64 -21.57
N ARG A 356 21.32 12.24 -20.45
CA ARG A 356 21.95 12.28 -19.10
C ARG A 356 22.98 11.17 -18.93
N VAL A 357 22.81 10.03 -19.62
CA VAL A 357 23.67 8.85 -19.47
C VAL A 357 24.74 8.80 -20.54
N TYR A 358 24.37 8.95 -21.82
CA TYR A 358 25.29 8.88 -22.95
C TYR A 358 24.84 9.79 -24.11
N GLN A 359 25.80 10.29 -24.89
CA GLN A 359 25.53 11.16 -26.04
C GLN A 359 25.98 10.51 -27.36
N GLY A 360 25.09 10.49 -28.36
CA GLY A 360 25.41 10.16 -29.75
C GLY A 360 24.25 10.44 -30.69
N LYS A 361 24.53 10.93 -31.90
CA LYS A 361 23.51 11.19 -32.92
C LYS A 361 23.27 9.93 -33.75
N ILE A 362 22.03 9.43 -33.79
CA ILE A 362 21.58 8.49 -34.82
C ILE A 362 21.42 9.29 -36.12
N SER A 363 22.52 9.55 -36.84
CA SER A 363 22.40 10.01 -38.21
C SER A 363 22.26 8.80 -39.12
N ASN A 364 21.03 8.55 -39.58
CA ASN A 364 20.71 7.55 -40.61
C ASN A 364 21.28 7.89 -42.00
N GLU A 365 22.09 8.95 -42.14
CA GLU A 365 22.69 9.34 -43.42
C GLU A 365 24.02 8.64 -43.75
N VAL A 366 24.62 7.89 -42.81
CA VAL A 366 25.96 7.29 -42.98
C VAL A 366 25.93 5.91 -43.67
N ALA A 367 24.94 5.67 -44.54
CA ALA A 367 24.92 4.47 -45.40
C ALA A 367 25.55 4.70 -46.79
N ARG A 368 26.12 5.88 -47.10
CA ARG A 368 26.59 6.19 -48.46
C ARG A 368 27.97 6.83 -48.66
N SER A 369 28.75 7.12 -47.63
CA SER A 369 30.08 7.72 -47.83
C SER A 369 31.15 7.00 -47.03
N SER A 370 31.79 6.03 -47.71
CA SER A 370 33.07 5.49 -47.32
C SER A 370 34.17 6.54 -47.53
N LEU A 371 35.13 6.54 -46.60
CA LEU A 371 36.43 7.24 -46.58
C LEU A 371 36.40 8.66 -46.00
N THR A 372 36.87 8.75 -44.74
CA THR A 372 37.26 9.96 -43.97
C THR A 372 36.18 10.71 -43.19
N SER A 373 35.58 10.08 -42.18
CA SER A 373 35.21 10.78 -40.94
C SER A 373 35.24 9.81 -39.77
N PHE A 374 35.74 10.28 -38.62
CA PHE A 374 35.82 9.53 -37.36
C PHE A 374 34.45 8.94 -36.98
N PRO A 375 34.36 7.71 -36.44
CA PRO A 375 33.09 7.17 -36.01
C PRO A 375 32.55 8.06 -34.87
N THR A 376 31.30 8.51 -34.98
CA THR A 376 30.58 9.11 -33.84
C THR A 376 30.31 8.00 -32.83
N THR A 377 31.31 7.70 -32.00
CA THR A 377 31.23 6.80 -30.85
C THR A 377 30.31 7.42 -29.81
N LEU A 378 29.41 6.63 -29.23
CA LEU A 378 28.65 7.05 -28.06
C LEU A 378 29.66 7.35 -26.94
N GLN A 379 29.55 8.50 -26.29
CA GLN A 379 30.38 8.85 -25.12
C GLN A 379 29.53 8.79 -23.85
N PRO A 380 30.05 8.20 -22.75
CA PRO A 380 29.38 8.23 -21.46
C PRO A 380 29.44 9.65 -20.87
N VAL A 381 28.28 10.25 -20.59
CA VAL A 381 28.17 11.56 -19.92
C VAL A 381 28.02 11.37 -18.41
N LEU A 382 27.28 10.33 -17.99
CA LEU A 382 27.08 9.92 -16.59
C LEU A 382 26.83 11.10 -15.64
N GLU A 383 25.76 11.84 -15.87
CA GLU A 383 25.36 12.96 -15.00
C GLU A 383 25.12 12.48 -13.56
N GLU A 384 25.87 13.04 -12.61
CA GLU A 384 25.72 12.82 -11.18
C GLU A 384 24.54 13.62 -10.61
N GLN A 385 23.97 13.18 -9.48
CA GLN A 385 22.93 13.96 -8.81
C GLN A 385 23.55 15.17 -8.10
N PRO A 386 23.01 16.39 -8.28
CA PRO A 386 23.57 17.59 -7.65
C PRO A 386 23.60 17.52 -6.10
N LYS A 387 22.66 16.80 -5.48
CA LYS A 387 22.64 16.59 -4.02
C LYS A 387 23.87 15.84 -3.49
N TRP A 388 24.55 15.03 -4.30
CA TRP A 388 25.74 14.29 -3.86
C TRP A 388 26.94 15.20 -3.64
N GLU A 389 27.14 16.18 -4.52
CA GLU A 389 28.20 17.19 -4.35
C GLU A 389 27.99 17.97 -3.04
N VAL A 390 26.77 18.44 -2.80
CA VAL A 390 26.42 19.17 -1.56
C VAL A 390 26.56 18.29 -0.33
N LEU A 391 26.20 17.01 -0.40
CA LEU A 391 26.39 16.09 0.71
C LEU A 391 27.87 15.91 1.06
N ALA A 392 28.75 15.79 0.06
CA ALA A 392 30.18 15.69 0.28
C ALA A 392 30.76 16.96 0.93
N GLU A 393 30.34 18.14 0.45
CA GLU A 393 30.73 19.43 1.04
C GLU A 393 30.28 19.57 2.50
N VAL A 394 29.04 19.17 2.81
CA VAL A 394 28.51 19.19 4.19
C VAL A 394 29.27 18.23 5.11
N LEU A 395 29.65 17.04 4.62
CA LEU A 395 30.42 16.09 5.41
C LEU A 395 31.85 16.60 5.68
N GLU A 396 32.49 17.25 4.71
CA GLU A 396 33.81 17.88 4.89
C GLU A 396 33.75 19.07 5.87
N GLU A 397 32.66 19.86 5.82
CA GLU A 397 32.39 20.91 6.80
C GLU A 397 32.22 20.34 8.21
N ILE A 398 31.44 19.26 8.35
CA ILE A 398 31.20 18.59 9.63
C ILE A 398 32.50 18.00 10.20
N GLU A 399 33.32 17.36 9.36
CA GLU A 399 34.63 16.82 9.77
C GLU A 399 35.54 17.95 10.26
N THR A 400 35.57 19.07 9.54
CA THR A 400 36.35 20.26 9.92
C THR A 400 35.85 20.86 11.24
N ASP A 401 34.54 20.98 11.44
CA ASP A 401 33.96 21.48 12.70
C ASP A 401 34.19 20.50 13.85
N ALA A 402 34.11 19.19 13.62
CA ALA A 402 34.42 18.18 14.62
C ALA A 402 35.89 18.26 15.06
N TYR A 403 36.81 18.46 14.11
CA TYR A 403 38.23 18.63 14.39
C TYR A 403 38.55 19.93 15.15
N LEU A 404 37.94 21.05 14.75
CA LEU A 404 38.19 22.37 15.36
C LEU A 404 37.46 22.57 16.71
N ASN A 405 36.28 21.98 16.86
CA ASN A 405 35.42 22.08 18.04
C ASN A 405 35.14 20.69 18.67
N PRO A 406 36.16 20.00 19.23
CA PRO A 406 35.95 18.78 20.00
C PRO A 406 35.23 19.12 21.31
N SER A 407 34.00 18.63 21.47
CA SER A 407 33.18 18.88 22.65
C SER A 407 33.56 18.00 23.85
N ASN A 408 33.32 18.49 25.06
CA ASN A 408 33.40 17.70 26.30
C ASN A 408 32.18 16.75 26.42
N VAL A 409 32.44 15.58 27.02
CA VAL A 409 31.78 14.27 26.86
C VAL A 409 30.34 14.10 27.40
N ASP A 410 29.66 15.10 27.94
CA ASP A 410 28.61 14.73 28.90
C ASP A 410 27.20 14.37 28.34
N GLU A 411 26.79 14.66 27.08
CA GLU A 411 25.43 14.27 26.63
C GLU A 411 25.18 13.90 25.14
N SER A 412 26.02 14.29 24.17
CA SER A 412 25.80 14.02 22.73
C SER A 412 27.00 13.33 22.08
N ASN A 413 26.75 12.35 21.21
CA ASN A 413 27.78 11.68 20.42
C ASN A 413 28.10 12.51 19.17
N SER A 414 29.33 12.45 18.65
CA SER A 414 29.69 13.10 17.38
C SER A 414 29.19 12.34 16.13
N THR A 415 28.28 11.36 16.29
CA THR A 415 27.61 10.67 15.18
C THR A 415 26.94 11.65 14.22
N VAL A 416 27.06 11.37 12.92
CA VAL A 416 26.30 12.04 11.87
C VAL A 416 25.13 11.16 11.46
N LEU A 417 23.90 11.64 11.64
CA LEU A 417 22.68 10.93 11.24
C LEU A 417 22.13 11.50 9.94
N ILE A 418 22.18 10.71 8.87
CA ILE A 418 21.60 11.03 7.56
C ILE A 418 20.24 10.36 7.45
N MET A 419 19.19 11.17 7.28
CA MET A 419 17.81 10.71 7.16
C MET A 419 17.34 10.79 5.71
N CYS A 420 16.73 9.71 5.23
CA CYS A 420 16.24 9.59 3.84
C CYS A 420 14.80 9.08 3.79
N SER A 421 14.13 9.20 2.63
CA SER A 421 12.75 8.74 2.48
C SER A 421 12.61 7.22 2.31
N ASP A 422 13.49 6.62 1.51
CA ASP A 422 13.37 5.22 1.09
C ASP A 422 14.64 4.42 1.43
N GLN A 423 14.48 3.13 1.78
CA GLN A 423 15.61 2.21 2.01
C GLN A 423 16.53 2.09 0.78
N ARG A 424 15.99 2.28 -0.43
CA ARG A 424 16.78 2.29 -1.66
C ARG A 424 17.74 3.46 -1.71
N THR A 425 17.27 4.67 -1.36
CA THR A 425 18.12 5.86 -1.30
C THR A 425 19.21 5.69 -0.25
N CYS A 426 18.91 5.04 0.88
CA CYS A 426 19.90 4.71 1.90
C CYS A 426 21.02 3.80 1.34
N ARG A 427 20.66 2.74 0.59
CA ARG A 427 21.64 1.85 -0.06
C ARG A 427 22.49 2.58 -1.10
N GLN A 428 21.85 3.45 -1.88
CA GLN A 428 22.51 4.25 -2.91
C GLN A 428 23.50 5.25 -2.31
N LEU A 429 23.12 5.94 -1.24
CA LEU A 429 24.00 6.86 -0.52
C LEU A 429 25.14 6.12 0.19
N ARG A 430 24.86 4.94 0.76
CA ARG A 430 25.91 4.08 1.34
C ARG A 430 26.96 3.70 0.28
N GLU A 431 26.52 3.28 -0.90
CA GLU A 431 27.40 2.96 -2.03
C GLU A 431 28.18 4.20 -2.51
N TYR A 432 27.53 5.37 -2.58
CA TYR A 432 28.19 6.62 -2.93
C TYR A 432 29.27 7.00 -1.91
N LEU A 433 28.95 7.05 -0.62
CA LEU A 433 29.92 7.42 0.42
C LEU A 433 31.11 6.45 0.49
N ALA A 434 30.88 5.16 0.24
CA ALA A 434 31.97 4.18 0.15
C ALA A 434 32.89 4.40 -1.05
N THR A 435 32.39 5.00 -2.14
CA THR A 435 33.13 5.19 -3.40
C THR A 435 33.54 6.63 -3.68
N MET A 436 33.12 7.60 -2.86
CA MET A 436 33.22 9.04 -3.17
C MET A 436 34.65 9.54 -3.36
N HIS A 437 35.63 8.93 -2.68
CA HIS A 437 37.05 9.30 -2.78
C HIS A 437 37.82 8.49 -3.82
N ALA A 438 37.17 7.55 -4.51
CA ALA A 438 37.80 6.73 -5.54
C ALA A 438 37.75 7.44 -6.90
N HIS A 439 38.91 7.88 -7.40
CA HIS A 439 39.00 8.51 -8.72
C HIS A 439 39.50 7.52 -9.79
N VAL A 440 38.86 7.51 -10.96
CA VAL A 440 39.31 6.73 -12.11
C VAL A 440 40.40 7.49 -12.86
N GLY A 441 41.61 7.50 -12.31
CA GLY A 441 42.78 7.97 -13.05
C GLY A 441 43.92 8.50 -12.21
N ASP A 442 44.74 7.59 -11.66
CA ASP A 442 46.08 7.96 -11.20
C ASP A 442 47.14 6.94 -11.64
N ARG A 443 47.36 6.85 -12.96
CA ARG A 443 48.57 6.21 -13.53
C ARG A 443 49.20 6.98 -14.72
N LYS A 444 48.75 8.21 -15.04
CA LYS A 444 49.33 8.99 -16.17
C LYS A 444 49.51 10.50 -15.92
N ARG A 445 49.71 10.93 -14.66
CA ARG A 445 50.23 12.27 -14.35
C ARG A 445 51.48 12.21 -13.46
N GLU A 446 52.42 11.32 -13.78
CA GLU A 446 53.82 11.57 -13.44
C GLU A 446 54.42 12.53 -14.47
N SER A 447 54.07 13.81 -14.37
CA SER A 447 54.80 14.88 -15.04
C SER A 447 55.04 16.01 -14.04
N SER A 448 56.16 15.86 -13.32
CA SER A 448 57.05 16.93 -12.84
C SER A 448 56.44 18.32 -12.62
N ASP A 449 55.73 18.53 -11.52
CA ASP A 449 55.74 19.83 -10.82
C ASP A 449 55.30 19.65 -9.35
N PRO A 450 56.18 19.79 -8.33
CA PRO A 450 55.82 19.62 -6.92
C PRO A 450 55.05 20.81 -6.32
N GLY A 451 54.65 21.80 -7.14
CA GLY A 451 54.11 23.07 -6.67
C GLY A 451 52.59 23.23 -6.71
N ASN A 452 51.82 22.27 -7.24
CA ASN A 452 50.39 22.47 -7.53
C ASN A 452 49.46 21.30 -7.13
N ALA A 453 49.87 20.47 -6.16
CA ALA A 453 49.07 19.35 -5.65
C ALA A 453 48.16 19.73 -4.47
N VAL A 454 47.49 20.88 -4.55
CA VAL A 454 46.35 21.25 -3.67
C VAL A 454 45.13 21.50 -4.55
N GLY A 455 44.81 20.53 -5.40
CA GLY A 455 43.47 20.46 -5.98
C GLY A 455 42.58 19.83 -4.92
N GLU A 456 41.59 20.59 -4.42
CA GLU A 456 40.55 20.10 -3.51
C GLU A 456 40.03 18.75 -4.02
N LYS A 457 40.13 17.71 -3.18
CA LYS A 457 39.67 16.35 -3.50
C LYS A 457 38.15 16.33 -3.47
N LYS A 458 37.49 16.86 -4.51
CA LYS A 458 36.04 16.83 -4.64
C LYS A 458 35.55 15.38 -4.74
N GLY A 459 34.58 14.99 -3.92
CA GLY A 459 33.94 13.68 -3.99
C GLY A 459 33.29 13.47 -5.37
N SER A 460 33.47 12.28 -5.97
CA SER A 460 32.91 11.94 -7.28
C SER A 460 32.20 10.58 -7.26
N ALA A 461 31.06 10.49 -7.94
CA ALA A 461 30.28 9.26 -8.11
C ALA A 461 30.65 8.46 -9.38
N GLU A 462 31.73 8.84 -10.08
CA GLU A 462 32.06 8.32 -11.41
C GLU A 462 32.21 6.77 -11.43
N VAL A 463 32.88 6.21 -10.42
CA VAL A 463 33.10 4.75 -10.28
C VAL A 463 31.78 4.00 -10.18
N MET A 464 30.91 4.46 -9.27
CA MET A 464 29.58 3.90 -9.07
C MET A 464 28.76 3.95 -10.37
N MET A 465 28.72 5.11 -11.03
CA MET A 465 27.92 5.33 -12.25
C MET A 465 28.40 4.49 -13.43
N ARG A 466 29.72 4.29 -13.59
CA ARG A 466 30.30 3.41 -14.61
C ARG A 466 29.91 1.95 -14.39
N ARG A 467 29.97 1.47 -13.15
CA ARG A 467 29.51 0.11 -12.79
C ARG A 467 28.03 -0.08 -13.14
N ARG A 468 27.17 0.86 -12.72
CA ARG A 468 25.73 0.81 -13.01
C ARG A 468 25.42 0.84 -14.51
N LEU A 469 26.16 1.64 -15.29
CA LEU A 469 25.98 1.68 -16.74
C LEU A 469 26.30 0.33 -17.40
N ARG A 470 27.34 -0.37 -16.96
CA ARG A 470 27.66 -1.73 -17.44
C ARG A 470 26.51 -2.70 -17.16
N GLU A 471 26.05 -2.75 -15.91
CA GLU A 471 24.93 -3.60 -15.49
C GLU A 471 23.65 -3.31 -16.32
N TYR A 472 23.41 -2.03 -16.61
CA TYR A 472 22.29 -1.60 -17.43
C TYR A 472 22.43 -2.04 -18.90
N LEU A 473 23.61 -1.91 -19.51
CA LEU A 473 23.84 -2.34 -20.89
C LEU A 473 23.70 -3.87 -21.04
N ASP A 474 24.23 -4.63 -20.08
CA ASP A 474 24.09 -6.09 -20.03
C ASP A 474 22.62 -6.50 -19.87
N TRP A 475 21.90 -5.82 -18.96
CA TRP A 475 20.46 -6.00 -18.77
C TRP A 475 19.65 -5.62 -20.02
N LYS A 476 20.01 -4.55 -20.72
CA LYS A 476 19.31 -4.12 -21.94
C LYS A 476 19.54 -5.10 -23.09
N ALA A 477 20.74 -5.65 -23.20
CA ALA A 477 21.06 -6.71 -24.15
C ALA A 477 20.26 -7.99 -23.86
N SER A 478 20.11 -8.39 -22.59
CA SER A 478 19.30 -9.55 -22.20
C SER A 478 17.80 -9.31 -22.41
N LEU A 479 17.29 -8.13 -22.08
CA LEU A 479 15.88 -7.74 -22.33
C LEU A 479 15.54 -7.80 -23.82
N SER A 480 16.45 -7.35 -24.69
CA SER A 480 16.24 -7.43 -26.14
C SER A 480 16.15 -8.88 -26.64
N LYS A 481 16.95 -9.79 -26.09
CA LYS A 481 16.86 -11.23 -26.40
C LYS A 481 15.51 -11.79 -25.96
N VAL A 482 15.09 -11.50 -24.73
CA VAL A 482 13.77 -11.93 -24.18
C VAL A 482 12.62 -11.41 -25.03
N SER A 483 12.62 -10.13 -25.39
CA SER A 483 11.56 -9.55 -26.22
C SER A 483 11.50 -10.19 -27.61
N LYS A 484 12.64 -10.55 -28.20
CA LYS A 484 12.69 -11.27 -29.48
C LYS A 484 12.11 -12.67 -29.35
N ASN A 485 12.52 -13.41 -28.31
CA ASN A 485 12.07 -14.78 -28.06
C ASN A 485 10.58 -14.85 -27.74
N LEU A 486 10.02 -13.89 -26.98
CA LEU A 486 8.58 -13.77 -26.76
C LEU A 486 7.81 -13.42 -28.04
N SER A 487 8.44 -12.73 -28.99
CA SER A 487 7.80 -12.30 -30.24
C SER A 487 7.81 -13.35 -31.34
N SER A 488 8.75 -14.31 -31.31
CA SER A 488 8.74 -15.47 -32.19
C SER A 488 7.68 -16.46 -31.75
N LYS A 489 6.62 -16.63 -32.55
CA LYS A 489 5.66 -17.73 -32.36
C LYS A 489 6.40 -19.08 -32.43
N PRO A 490 5.97 -20.10 -31.64
CA PRO A 490 6.38 -21.47 -31.91
C PRO A 490 5.84 -21.91 -33.29
N PRO A 491 6.59 -22.65 -34.10
CA PRO A 491 6.06 -23.27 -35.30
C PRO A 491 5.01 -24.31 -34.89
N ASN A 492 3.76 -24.13 -35.29
CA ASN A 492 2.73 -25.16 -35.13
C ASN A 492 3.15 -26.43 -35.89
N GLU A 493 3.23 -27.53 -35.16
CA GLU A 493 3.07 -28.88 -35.70
C GLU A 493 1.66 -29.00 -36.28
N ASP A 494 1.54 -28.99 -37.61
CA ASP A 494 0.47 -29.66 -38.35
C ASP A 494 0.73 -29.54 -39.86
N SER A 495 1.36 -30.57 -40.44
CA SER A 495 0.93 -31.24 -41.68
C SER A 495 2.07 -32.08 -42.26
N ASN A 496 2.07 -33.38 -41.98
CA ASN A 496 2.78 -34.38 -42.78
C ASN A 496 1.92 -34.73 -44.00
N GLY A 497 2.52 -34.63 -45.20
CA GLY A 497 2.07 -35.37 -46.39
C GLY A 497 1.92 -34.55 -47.67
N ALA A 498 2.97 -34.51 -48.50
CA ALA A 498 2.95 -34.99 -49.91
C ALA A 498 4.11 -34.40 -50.75
N THR A 499 5.04 -35.30 -51.11
CA THR A 499 5.80 -35.41 -52.38
C THR A 499 6.38 -34.16 -53.08
N SER A 500 7.71 -34.24 -53.23
CA SER A 500 8.61 -33.49 -54.10
C SER A 500 8.22 -33.38 -55.58
N THR A 501 8.37 -32.19 -56.17
CA THR A 501 8.94 -31.94 -57.52
C THR A 501 9.40 -30.45 -57.66
N PRO A 502 10.34 -30.10 -58.57
CA PRO A 502 11.21 -28.92 -58.42
C PRO A 502 10.93 -27.71 -59.35
N ALA A 503 11.25 -26.50 -58.85
CA ALA A 503 11.55 -25.19 -59.53
C ALA A 503 10.42 -24.55 -60.41
N PRO A 504 10.42 -23.24 -60.78
CA PRO A 504 11.49 -22.22 -60.75
C PRO A 504 11.10 -20.83 -60.19
N GLY A 505 12.10 -19.96 -59.98
CA GLY A 505 11.94 -18.62 -59.41
C GLY A 505 11.18 -17.61 -60.28
N THR A 506 10.61 -16.59 -59.64
CA THR A 506 10.17 -15.31 -60.25
C THR A 506 9.95 -14.27 -59.12
N VAL A 507 10.66 -13.13 -59.15
CA VAL A 507 10.25 -11.80 -59.68
C VAL A 507 9.38 -10.98 -58.70
N ASN A 508 9.96 -9.84 -58.28
CA ASN A 508 9.32 -8.73 -57.54
C ASN A 508 8.01 -8.25 -58.20
N PRO A 509 6.91 -8.07 -57.45
CA PRO A 509 5.74 -7.37 -57.96
C PRO A 509 5.86 -5.85 -57.74
N ARG A 510 6.03 -5.12 -58.84
CA ARG A 510 5.85 -3.67 -58.94
C ARG A 510 4.37 -3.31 -58.74
N ALA A 511 4.12 -2.26 -57.95
CA ALA A 511 2.77 -1.70 -57.73
C ALA A 511 2.17 -1.08 -59.01
N PRO A 512 0.84 -1.13 -59.20
CA PRO A 512 0.19 -0.63 -60.40
C PRO A 512 0.06 0.90 -60.41
N ALA A 513 0.48 1.51 -61.50
CA ALA A 513 0.35 2.93 -61.77
C ALA A 513 -0.99 3.22 -62.47
N ASN A 514 -1.90 3.93 -61.78
CA ASN A 514 -2.78 4.95 -62.37
C ASN A 514 -3.82 5.48 -61.37
N LYS A 515 -3.59 6.69 -60.84
CA LYS A 515 -4.66 7.65 -60.50
C LYS A 515 -4.06 9.06 -60.48
N ARG A 516 -4.34 9.81 -61.55
CA ARG A 516 -4.02 11.24 -61.66
C ARG A 516 -4.82 12.02 -60.61
N ARG A 517 -4.17 12.51 -59.55
CA ARG A 517 -4.73 13.53 -58.66
C ARG A 517 -4.12 14.89 -59.00
N ARG A 518 -5.00 15.81 -59.39
CA ARG A 518 -4.74 17.21 -59.74
C ARG A 518 -4.01 17.91 -58.58
N VAL A 519 -2.87 18.53 -58.87
CA VAL A 519 -2.15 19.44 -57.96
C VAL A 519 -2.68 20.86 -58.16
N ARG A 520 -3.04 21.53 -57.07
CA ARG A 520 -3.20 22.98 -57.01
C ARG A 520 -2.53 23.48 -55.73
N GLY A 521 -1.44 24.25 -55.90
CA GLY A 521 -1.00 25.33 -55.02
C GLY A 521 -0.25 24.99 -53.72
N GLY A 522 1.06 25.27 -53.73
CA GLY A 522 1.81 26.04 -52.72
C GLY A 522 1.78 25.65 -51.24
N GLY A 523 2.93 25.26 -50.69
CA GLY A 523 3.19 25.18 -49.25
C GLY A 523 4.66 24.86 -48.97
N ALA A 524 5.25 25.59 -48.03
CA ALA A 524 6.68 25.72 -47.76
C ALA A 524 7.44 24.43 -47.41
N ALA A 525 8.77 24.51 -47.52
CA ALA A 525 9.72 23.47 -47.13
C ALA A 525 9.45 22.98 -45.70
N ALA A 526 9.16 21.69 -45.56
CA ALA A 526 9.09 20.99 -44.28
C ALA A 526 10.35 20.14 -44.12
N GLY A 527 10.98 20.25 -42.94
CA GLY A 527 11.97 19.27 -42.45
C GLY A 527 11.34 17.87 -42.31
N PRO A 528 12.13 16.85 -41.91
CA PRO A 528 11.66 15.47 -41.89
C PRO A 528 10.53 15.28 -40.86
N GLY A 529 9.28 15.44 -41.30
CA GLY A 529 8.08 15.20 -40.50
C GLY A 529 7.82 13.71 -40.38
N ARG A 530 7.82 13.21 -39.14
CA ARG A 530 7.36 11.86 -38.77
C ARG A 530 5.86 11.73 -39.08
N ALA A 531 5.42 10.53 -39.45
CA ALA A 531 4.00 10.24 -39.64
C ALA A 531 3.24 10.44 -38.31
N PRO A 532 2.03 11.06 -38.30
CA PRO A 532 1.38 11.56 -37.08
C PRO A 532 0.73 10.47 -36.22
N ASN A 533 1.32 9.28 -36.09
CA ASN A 533 0.74 8.15 -35.36
C ASN A 533 1.75 7.03 -34.95
N ALA A 534 3.06 7.25 -35.06
CA ALA A 534 4.03 6.24 -34.61
C ALA A 534 4.39 6.51 -33.15
N GLY A 535 3.93 5.64 -32.24
CA GLY A 535 4.31 5.72 -30.82
C GLY A 535 5.81 5.54 -30.63
N ILE A 536 6.29 5.98 -29.47
CA ILE A 536 7.68 5.81 -29.05
C ILE A 536 7.93 4.31 -28.89
N GLN A 537 8.58 3.73 -29.90
CA GLN A 537 9.16 2.40 -29.77
C GLN A 537 10.52 2.57 -29.11
N VAL A 538 10.90 1.63 -28.23
CA VAL A 538 12.26 1.57 -27.67
C VAL A 538 13.24 1.52 -28.84
N GLU A 539 13.85 2.66 -29.17
CA GLU A 539 14.83 2.73 -30.25
C GLU A 539 15.97 1.79 -29.91
N MET A 540 16.15 0.78 -30.76
CA MET A 540 17.24 -0.16 -30.66
C MET A 540 18.54 0.53 -31.09
N GLU A 541 19.44 0.76 -30.15
CA GLU A 541 20.80 1.21 -30.46
C GLU A 541 21.54 0.10 -31.24
N PRO A 542 22.28 0.43 -32.31
CA PRO A 542 23.00 -0.56 -33.09
C PRO A 542 24.10 -1.22 -32.25
N SER A 543 24.19 -2.56 -32.34
CA SER A 543 25.09 -3.39 -31.52
C SER A 543 26.56 -2.93 -31.53
N GLY A 544 27.05 -2.39 -32.65
CA GLY A 544 28.42 -1.88 -32.75
C GLY A 544 28.75 -0.67 -31.87
N GLN A 545 27.75 0.16 -31.53
CA GLN A 545 27.97 1.32 -30.66
C GLN A 545 27.97 0.93 -29.17
N VAL A 546 27.19 -0.11 -28.82
CA VAL A 546 27.16 -0.68 -27.45
C VAL A 546 28.48 -1.37 -27.11
N THR A 547 29.08 -2.10 -28.07
CA THR A 547 30.40 -2.72 -27.87
C THR A 547 31.50 -1.69 -27.62
N ALA A 548 31.49 -0.55 -28.33
CA ALA A 548 32.46 0.52 -28.14
C ALA A 548 32.34 1.20 -26.76
N LEU A 549 31.12 1.40 -26.26
CA LEU A 549 30.87 1.89 -24.90
C LEU A 549 31.36 0.91 -23.82
N LEU A 550 31.10 -0.38 -24.00
CA LEU A 550 31.56 -1.42 -23.08
C LEU A 550 33.10 -1.51 -23.04
N ASP A 551 33.77 -1.20 -24.15
CA ASP A 551 35.23 -1.14 -24.21
C ASP A 551 35.82 0.07 -23.47
N GLU A 552 35.13 1.22 -23.46
CA GLU A 552 35.54 2.42 -22.72
C GLU A 552 35.33 2.28 -21.21
N ILE A 553 34.29 1.55 -20.80
CA ILE A 553 33.90 1.37 -19.39
C ILE A 553 34.40 0.00 -18.90
N LYS A 554 35.67 -0.36 -19.04
CA LYS A 554 36.19 -1.63 -18.49
C LYS A 554 36.38 -1.57 -16.96
N PRO A 555 36.29 -2.71 -16.23
CA PRO A 555 36.44 -2.71 -14.78
C PRO A 555 37.84 -2.21 -14.43
N THR A 556 37.92 -1.27 -13.49
CA THR A 556 39.20 -0.75 -13.01
C THR A 556 39.74 -1.65 -11.89
N GLU A 557 41.07 -1.75 -11.66
CA GLU A 557 41.65 -2.54 -10.54
C GLU A 557 41.05 -2.15 -9.16
N VAL A 558 40.61 -0.90 -9.00
CA VAL A 558 39.92 -0.36 -7.81
C VAL A 558 38.48 -0.91 -7.67
N GLU A 559 37.80 -1.21 -8.77
CA GLU A 559 36.44 -1.77 -8.76
C GLU A 559 36.42 -3.25 -8.41
N GLU A 560 37.49 -4.00 -8.69
CA GLU A 560 37.62 -5.41 -8.35
C GLU A 560 37.91 -5.63 -6.86
N THR A 561 38.69 -4.75 -6.24
CA THR A 561 38.99 -4.78 -4.79
C THR A 561 37.78 -4.37 -3.93
N GLN A 562 37.04 -3.33 -4.34
CA GLN A 562 35.83 -2.91 -3.62
C GLN A 562 34.63 -3.86 -3.81
N LYS A 563 34.64 -4.71 -4.84
CA LYS A 563 33.60 -5.74 -5.05
C LYS A 563 33.54 -6.76 -3.91
N GLU A 564 34.66 -6.98 -3.21
CA GLU A 564 34.73 -7.88 -2.06
C GLU A 564 34.17 -7.25 -0.78
N GLU A 565 34.22 -5.91 -0.64
CA GLU A 565 33.67 -5.18 0.53
C GLU A 565 32.20 -4.77 0.36
N ILE A 566 31.72 -4.54 -0.88
CA ILE A 566 30.31 -4.19 -1.16
C ILE A 566 29.44 -5.45 -1.25
N VAL A 567 29.72 -6.44 -0.40
CA VAL A 567 28.72 -7.48 -0.12
C VAL A 567 27.58 -6.76 0.57
N VAL A 568 26.44 -6.66 -0.13
CA VAL A 568 25.16 -6.48 0.54
C VAL A 568 25.13 -7.61 1.55
N GLU A 569 25.35 -7.31 2.83
CA GLU A 569 25.06 -8.27 3.90
C GLU A 569 23.59 -8.63 3.71
N ASP A 570 23.36 -9.76 3.05
CA ASP A 570 22.10 -10.47 3.16
C ASP A 570 21.95 -10.67 4.67
N LEU A 571 20.86 -10.15 5.22
CA LEU A 571 20.52 -10.11 6.65
C LEU A 571 20.41 -11.51 7.29
N ASP A 572 20.82 -12.55 6.58
CA ASP A 572 20.67 -13.95 6.94
C ASP A 572 21.76 -14.40 7.95
N ASP A 573 22.89 -13.68 8.09
CA ASP A 573 24.02 -14.04 8.98
C ASP A 573 24.35 -12.97 10.05
N MET A 574 23.34 -12.30 10.63
CA MET A 574 23.52 -11.30 11.72
C MET A 574 24.05 -11.88 13.05
N ASP A 575 24.06 -13.20 13.23
CA ASP A 575 24.43 -13.83 14.51
C ASP A 575 25.95 -14.01 14.69
N ASP A 576 26.75 -13.91 13.62
CA ASP A 576 28.18 -14.29 13.63
C ASP A 576 29.18 -13.12 13.58
N TYR A 577 28.75 -11.88 13.27
CA TYR A 577 29.62 -10.70 13.23
C TYR A 577 29.07 -9.55 14.10
N TYR A 578 29.60 -9.42 15.32
CA TYR A 578 29.40 -8.24 16.16
C TYR A 578 30.70 -7.43 16.24
N GLU A 579 30.72 -6.26 15.62
CA GLU A 579 31.80 -5.27 15.77
C GLU A 579 31.27 -4.05 16.54
N LEU A 580 31.99 -3.63 17.58
CA LEU A 580 31.62 -2.47 18.38
C LEU A 580 32.24 -1.21 17.76
N TYR A 581 31.43 -0.40 17.08
CA TYR A 581 31.86 0.87 16.52
C TYR A 581 31.89 1.96 17.60
N ASP A 582 32.90 2.83 17.56
CA ASP A 582 32.90 4.06 18.35
C ASP A 582 31.85 5.01 17.75
N MET A 583 30.91 5.45 18.59
CA MET A 583 29.84 6.38 18.19
C MET A 583 30.41 7.76 17.82
N ASN A 584 31.67 8.06 18.14
CA ASN A 584 32.23 9.37 17.81
C ASN A 584 32.59 9.54 16.33
N ASP A 585 32.86 8.45 15.60
CA ASP A 585 33.30 8.49 14.20
C ASP A 585 32.31 7.81 13.23
N LEU A 586 31.05 7.67 13.65
CA LEU A 586 30.03 6.92 12.91
C LEU A 586 29.12 7.81 12.04
N ILE A 587 29.01 7.46 10.76
CA ILE A 587 27.98 7.98 9.85
C ILE A 587 26.86 6.94 9.76
N MET A 588 25.67 7.29 10.22
CA MET A 588 24.49 6.43 10.18
C MET A 588 23.52 6.93 9.12
N ILE A 589 23.09 6.06 8.20
CA ILE A 589 22.06 6.38 7.19
C ILE A 589 20.81 5.56 7.52
N HIS A 590 19.68 6.25 7.75
CA HIS A 590 18.42 5.62 8.13
C HIS A 590 17.23 6.18 7.33
N PRO A 591 16.27 5.34 6.90
CA PRO A 591 15.04 5.84 6.28
C PRO A 591 14.08 6.43 7.34
N TYR A 592 13.20 7.35 6.98
CA TYR A 592 12.14 7.80 7.89
C TYR A 592 11.21 6.64 8.26
N ASP A 593 11.09 6.30 9.54
CA ASP A 593 10.23 5.23 10.06
C ASP A 593 9.13 5.76 10.99
N GLY A 594 8.73 7.02 10.79
CA GLY A 594 7.62 7.60 11.52
C GLY A 594 7.95 7.73 13.00
N ASP A 595 7.05 7.30 13.89
CA ASP A 595 7.21 7.58 15.32
C ASP A 595 8.40 6.82 15.96
N MET A 596 8.94 5.78 15.30
CA MET A 596 10.15 5.07 15.74
C MET A 596 11.42 5.91 15.61
N ASP A 597 11.42 6.96 14.78
CA ASP A 597 12.56 7.87 14.63
C ASP A 597 12.97 8.50 15.98
N GLU A 598 12.02 8.60 16.92
CA GLU A 598 12.27 9.13 18.26
C GLU A 598 13.22 8.24 19.09
N HIS A 599 13.13 6.91 18.95
CA HIS A 599 14.06 5.99 19.62
C HIS A 599 15.48 6.15 19.10
N ILE A 600 15.63 6.24 17.78
CA ILE A 600 16.92 6.42 17.12
C ILE A 600 17.59 7.71 17.63
N LEU A 601 16.83 8.80 17.77
CA LEU A 601 17.36 10.05 18.32
C LEU A 601 17.83 9.92 19.78
N GLU A 602 17.11 9.16 20.62
CA GLU A 602 17.48 8.95 22.03
C GLU A 602 18.65 7.97 22.23
N GLU A 603 18.76 6.96 21.36
CA GLU A 603 19.83 5.96 21.35
C GLU A 603 21.14 6.53 20.78
N VAL A 604 21.08 7.07 19.56
CA VAL A 604 22.25 7.52 18.78
C VAL A 604 22.79 8.85 19.32
N ARG A 605 21.91 9.71 19.83
CA ARG A 605 22.22 11.06 20.35
C ARG A 605 23.09 11.91 19.41
N PRO A 606 22.64 12.13 18.16
CA PRO A 606 23.45 12.77 17.15
C PRO A 606 23.67 14.26 17.39
N ARG A 607 24.92 14.71 17.17
CA ARG A 607 25.29 16.13 17.09
C ARG A 607 24.90 16.74 15.75
N TYR A 608 25.03 15.99 14.66
CA TYR A 608 24.71 16.44 13.31
C TYR A 608 23.60 15.58 12.71
N ILE A 609 22.57 16.24 12.20
CA ILE A 609 21.47 15.58 11.48
C ILE A 609 21.41 16.18 10.08
N ILE A 610 21.52 15.33 9.06
CA ILE A 610 21.37 15.71 7.66
C ILE A 610 20.05 15.14 7.16
N MET A 611 19.08 16.00 6.89
CA MET A 611 17.83 15.63 6.23
C MET A 611 18.05 15.70 4.72
N TYR A 612 18.25 14.54 4.08
CA TYR A 612 18.49 14.45 2.64
C TYR A 612 17.24 14.81 1.82
N GLU A 613 16.07 14.49 2.37
CA GLU A 613 14.77 14.90 1.86
C GLU A 613 13.93 15.50 2.99
N PRO A 614 13.13 16.53 2.71
CA PRO A 614 12.40 17.26 3.74
C PRO A 614 11.14 16.51 4.19
N ASP A 615 11.05 16.19 5.49
CA ASP A 615 9.83 15.67 6.11
C ASP A 615 9.35 16.57 7.26
N PRO A 616 8.13 17.17 7.20
CA PRO A 616 7.66 18.08 8.23
C PRO A 616 7.41 17.40 9.58
N ALA A 617 7.13 16.09 9.62
CA ALA A 617 6.93 15.37 10.87
C ALA A 617 8.26 15.18 11.61
N PHE A 618 9.30 14.72 10.91
CA PHE A 618 10.63 14.54 11.47
C PHE A 618 11.26 15.86 11.94
N ILE A 619 11.09 16.97 11.19
CA ILE A 619 11.55 18.30 11.65
C ILE A 619 11.01 18.64 13.04
N ARG A 620 9.71 18.40 13.27
CA ARG A 620 9.07 18.65 14.57
C ARG A 620 9.56 17.69 15.64
N ARG A 621 9.84 16.42 15.30
CA ARG A 621 10.45 15.47 16.24
C ARG A 621 11.82 15.95 16.70
N VAL A 622 12.65 16.47 15.79
CA VAL A 622 13.95 17.05 16.13
C VAL A 622 13.81 18.29 17.02
N GLU A 623 12.82 19.15 16.76
CA GLU A 623 12.50 20.29 17.64
C GLU A 623 12.11 19.82 19.06
N VAL A 624 11.26 18.79 19.16
CA VAL A 624 10.83 18.18 20.43
C VAL A 624 12.01 17.55 21.17
N TYR A 625 12.81 16.75 20.47
CA TYR A 625 14.01 16.08 20.99
C TYR A 625 15.04 17.06 21.56
N ARG A 626 15.26 18.18 20.86
CA ARG A 626 16.15 19.22 21.33
C ARG A 626 15.56 19.99 22.51
N SER A 627 14.26 20.28 22.47
CA SER A 627 13.61 21.03 23.56
C SER A 627 13.49 20.19 24.83
N SER A 628 13.44 18.86 24.73
CA SER A 628 13.45 17.95 25.87
C SER A 628 14.80 17.85 26.57
N HIS A 629 15.91 18.20 25.89
CA HIS A 629 17.27 18.08 26.41
C HIS A 629 18.01 19.41 26.41
N VAL A 630 18.35 19.92 27.61
CA VAL A 630 18.98 21.24 27.76
C VAL A 630 20.48 21.25 27.39
N GLY A 631 21.17 20.10 27.47
CA GLY A 631 22.62 19.99 27.23
C GLY A 631 23.03 19.56 25.81
N ARG A 632 22.10 19.15 24.95
CA ARG A 632 22.40 18.66 23.59
C ARG A 632 22.43 19.80 22.57
N ASN A 633 23.56 19.95 21.88
CA ASN A 633 23.66 20.88 20.74
C ASN A 633 23.55 20.11 19.44
N VAL A 634 22.39 20.23 18.77
CA VAL A 634 22.11 19.56 17.51
C VAL A 634 22.13 20.59 16.38
N ARG A 635 22.96 20.35 15.36
CA ARG A 635 22.94 21.09 14.09
C ARG A 635 22.20 20.29 13.04
N VAL A 636 21.28 20.96 12.34
CA VAL A 636 20.41 20.32 11.35
C VAL A 636 20.68 20.92 9.98
N TYR A 637 21.10 20.08 9.04
CA TYR A 637 21.25 20.43 7.63
C TYR A 637 20.01 19.95 6.88
N PHE A 638 19.38 20.87 6.15
CA PHE A 638 18.14 20.63 5.41
C PHE A 638 18.42 20.78 3.91
N VAL A 639 18.42 19.67 3.18
CA VAL A 639 18.75 19.65 1.74
C VAL A 639 17.48 19.44 0.92
N TYR A 640 17.21 20.32 -0.04
CA TYR A 640 16.08 20.18 -0.96
C TYR A 640 16.41 20.74 -2.35
N TYR A 641 15.75 20.23 -3.38
CA TYR A 641 15.86 20.80 -4.72
C TYR A 641 14.99 22.06 -4.86
N GLY A 642 15.61 23.20 -5.15
CA GLY A 642 14.90 24.47 -5.41
C GLY A 642 14.09 24.43 -6.72
N GLY A 643 12.87 24.95 -6.70
CA GLY A 643 11.98 25.00 -7.87
C GLY A 643 11.54 23.62 -8.38
N SER A 644 11.61 22.61 -7.53
CA SER A 644 11.31 21.21 -7.86
C SER A 644 9.95 20.74 -7.33
N VAL A 645 9.52 19.56 -7.79
CA VAL A 645 8.34 18.87 -7.24
C VAL A 645 8.50 18.50 -5.75
N GLU A 646 9.72 18.28 -5.27
CA GLU A 646 10.00 17.97 -3.86
C GLU A 646 9.66 19.17 -2.95
N GLU A 647 10.15 20.36 -3.29
CA GLU A 647 9.84 21.59 -2.56
C GLU A 647 8.33 21.88 -2.57
N GLN A 648 7.70 21.80 -3.75
CA GLN A 648 6.27 22.05 -3.88
C GLN A 648 5.44 21.04 -3.07
N ARG A 649 5.86 19.77 -3.01
CA ARG A 649 5.22 18.73 -2.19
C ARG A 649 5.32 19.07 -0.70
N TYR A 650 6.51 19.44 -0.23
CA TYR A 650 6.76 19.84 1.15
C TYR A 650 5.88 21.04 1.54
N LEU A 651 5.92 22.12 0.77
CA LEU A 651 5.12 23.33 1.02
C LEU A 651 3.62 23.04 0.97
N SER A 652 3.16 22.20 0.05
CA SER A 652 1.75 21.84 -0.07
C SER A 652 1.28 20.98 1.09
N ALA A 653 2.11 20.07 1.60
CA ALA A 653 1.80 19.28 2.81
C ALA A 653 1.63 20.19 4.03
N VAL A 654 2.57 21.11 4.27
CA VAL A 654 2.51 22.07 5.37
C VAL A 654 1.28 23.00 5.26
N ARG A 655 0.99 23.49 4.04
CA ARG A 655 -0.21 24.32 3.79
C ARG A 655 -1.49 23.54 4.06
N ARG A 656 -1.59 22.30 3.57
CA ARG A 656 -2.77 21.44 3.75
C ARG A 656 -3.04 21.15 5.22
N GLU A 657 -1.99 20.85 5.99
CA GLU A 657 -2.12 20.62 7.43
C GLU A 657 -2.59 21.89 8.16
N LYS A 658 -1.98 23.04 7.86
CA LYS A 658 -2.37 24.34 8.42
C LYS A 658 -3.83 24.68 8.10
N ASP A 659 -4.24 24.49 6.85
CA ASP A 659 -5.61 24.74 6.42
C ASP A 659 -6.58 23.76 7.10
N SER A 660 -6.16 22.52 7.32
CA SER A 660 -6.97 21.51 7.99
C SER A 660 -7.23 21.89 9.45
N PHE A 661 -6.19 22.21 10.22
CA PHE A 661 -6.35 22.70 11.59
C PHE A 661 -7.17 23.99 11.66
N THR A 662 -6.97 24.92 10.72
CA THR A 662 -7.75 26.16 10.66
C THR A 662 -9.24 25.89 10.45
N LYS A 663 -9.59 24.94 9.58
CA LYS A 663 -10.98 24.50 9.38
C LYS A 663 -11.54 23.85 10.64
N LEU A 664 -10.78 22.97 11.30
CA LEU A 664 -11.20 22.31 12.54
C LEU A 664 -11.45 23.30 13.69
N ILE A 665 -10.58 24.31 13.84
CA ILE A 665 -10.75 25.35 14.87
C ILE A 665 -12.00 26.18 14.59
N LYS A 666 -12.27 26.53 13.32
CA LYS A 666 -13.49 27.24 12.92
C LYS A 666 -14.74 26.40 13.19
N GLU A 667 -14.72 25.12 12.81
CA GLU A 667 -15.83 24.20 13.07
C GLU A 667 -16.08 24.07 14.57
N LYS A 668 -15.04 23.76 15.37
CA LYS A 668 -15.10 23.69 16.84
C LYS A 668 -15.69 24.96 17.46
N GLY A 669 -15.33 26.14 16.95
CA GLY A 669 -15.87 27.43 17.42
C GLY A 669 -17.35 27.66 17.05
N SER A 670 -17.82 27.07 15.95
CA SER A 670 -19.22 27.14 15.50
C SER A 670 -20.12 26.03 16.07
N MET A 671 -19.53 24.99 16.65
CA MET A 671 -20.27 23.86 17.24
C MET A 671 -21.01 24.31 18.50
N ALA A 672 -22.33 24.47 18.41
CA ALA A 672 -23.17 24.55 19.59
C ALA A 672 -23.14 23.19 20.31
N VAL A 673 -22.64 23.16 21.55
CA VAL A 673 -22.57 21.94 22.37
C VAL A 673 -23.99 21.54 22.80
N THR A 674 -24.73 20.90 21.89
CA THR A 674 -25.92 20.12 22.22
C THR A 674 -25.79 18.74 21.58
N ILE A 675 -24.68 18.04 21.87
CA ILE A 675 -24.64 16.57 21.72
C ILE A 675 -25.30 16.00 22.97
N VAL A 676 -26.61 16.20 23.09
CA VAL A 676 -27.39 15.50 24.10
C VAL A 676 -27.63 14.12 23.53
N HIS A 677 -26.94 13.10 24.06
CA HIS A 677 -27.34 11.70 23.90
C HIS A 677 -28.66 11.41 24.66
N ASP A 678 -29.57 12.39 24.72
CA ASP A 678 -30.92 12.15 25.19
C ASP A 678 -31.63 11.42 24.07
N LYS A 679 -32.28 10.31 24.41
CA LYS A 679 -33.08 9.48 23.51
C LYS A 679 -34.26 10.23 22.85
N SER A 680 -34.39 11.53 23.10
CA SER A 680 -35.56 12.35 22.78
C SER A 680 -35.35 13.35 21.65
N LEU A 681 -34.15 13.51 21.08
CA LEU A 681 -33.89 14.40 19.94
C LEU A 681 -33.01 13.70 18.89
N GLU A 682 -33.50 12.58 18.34
CA GLU A 682 -32.83 11.75 17.34
C GLU A 682 -32.97 12.31 15.91
N ASP A 683 -31.90 12.10 15.12
CA ASP A 683 -31.68 12.41 13.69
C ASP A 683 -32.80 11.83 12.79
N PRO A 684 -33.24 12.50 11.71
CA PRO A 684 -34.20 11.95 10.75
C PRO A 684 -33.83 10.56 10.20
N GLN A 685 -32.54 10.23 10.13
CA GLN A 685 -32.05 8.92 9.69
C GLN A 685 -32.27 7.80 10.73
N GLU A 686 -32.18 8.11 12.04
CA GLU A 686 -32.54 7.17 13.11
C GLU A 686 -34.06 7.09 13.32
N GLN A 687 -34.80 8.18 13.08
CA GLN A 687 -36.26 8.18 13.10
C GLN A 687 -36.86 7.32 11.97
N PHE A 688 -36.23 7.27 10.79
CA PHE A 688 -36.62 6.36 9.71
C PHE A 688 -36.49 4.89 10.14
N LEU A 689 -35.43 4.54 10.89
CA LEU A 689 -35.21 3.18 11.40
C LEU A 689 -36.25 2.74 12.44
N ARG A 690 -36.92 3.67 13.15
CA ARG A 690 -37.96 3.34 14.14
C ARG A 690 -39.39 3.48 13.63
N THR A 691 -39.67 4.24 12.57
CA THR A 691 -41.04 4.54 12.13
C THR A 691 -41.78 3.36 11.48
N VAL A 692 -41.11 2.24 11.20
CA VAL A 692 -41.75 1.07 10.59
C VAL A 692 -42.51 0.19 11.61
N ASN A 693 -42.36 0.44 12.93
CA ASN A 693 -43.01 -0.39 13.97
C ASN A 693 -44.23 0.24 14.68
N THR A 694 -44.69 1.44 14.32
CA THR A 694 -45.80 2.09 15.05
C THR A 694 -47.12 2.26 14.29
N ARG A 695 -47.27 1.69 13.09
CA ARG A 695 -48.55 1.70 12.35
C ARG A 695 -49.19 0.32 12.26
N ILE A 696 -49.52 -0.26 13.41
CA ILE A 696 -50.46 -1.39 13.48
C ILE A 696 -51.88 -0.82 13.49
N ALA A 697 -52.50 -0.81 12.32
CA ALA A 697 -53.95 -0.74 12.20
C ALA A 697 -54.52 -2.14 12.48
N GLY A 698 -55.45 -2.24 13.43
CA GLY A 698 -56.25 -3.45 13.68
C GLY A 698 -55.88 -4.17 14.97
N GLY A 699 -56.75 -4.07 15.97
CA GLY A 699 -56.59 -4.68 17.29
C GLY A 699 -56.37 -6.19 17.22
N GLY A 700 -55.19 -6.62 17.67
CA GLY A 700 -54.84 -8.00 17.97
C GLY A 700 -53.90 -7.99 19.17
N ARG A 701 -54.16 -8.87 20.15
CA ARG A 701 -53.57 -8.84 21.49
C ARG A 701 -52.02 -8.88 21.47
N LEU A 702 -51.47 -8.09 22.39
CA LEU A 702 -50.07 -7.97 22.80
C LEU A 702 -49.29 -9.30 22.80
N ALA A 703 -48.32 -9.45 21.89
CA ALA A 703 -47.17 -10.32 22.09
C ALA A 703 -46.05 -9.53 22.78
N ALA A 704 -46.29 -9.14 24.03
CA ALA A 704 -45.33 -8.45 24.89
C ALA A 704 -44.26 -9.41 25.49
N THR A 705 -43.94 -10.49 24.79
CA THR A 705 -43.00 -11.55 25.24
C THR A 705 -41.93 -11.93 24.21
N ALA A 706 -41.85 -11.26 23.06
CA ALA A 706 -40.82 -11.57 22.07
C ALA A 706 -39.47 -10.98 22.51
N SER A 707 -38.53 -11.84 22.92
CA SER A 707 -37.12 -11.47 23.03
C SER A 707 -36.66 -10.80 21.73
N PRO A 708 -35.74 -9.83 21.78
CA PRO A 708 -35.21 -9.20 20.57
C PRO A 708 -34.64 -10.27 19.60
N PRO A 709 -34.84 -10.11 18.28
CA PRO A 709 -34.44 -11.09 17.28
C PRO A 709 -32.92 -11.34 17.32
N ARG A 710 -32.48 -12.59 17.37
CA ARG A 710 -31.04 -12.98 17.37
C ARG A 710 -30.52 -13.52 16.03
N VAL A 711 -29.38 -13.04 15.55
CA VAL A 711 -28.74 -13.55 14.32
C VAL A 711 -27.40 -14.17 14.71
N VAL A 712 -27.17 -15.41 14.26
CA VAL A 712 -25.86 -16.04 14.42
C VAL A 712 -25.00 -15.64 13.22
N VAL A 713 -23.82 -15.09 13.50
CA VAL A 713 -22.93 -14.50 12.49
C VAL A 713 -21.57 -15.18 12.57
N ASP A 714 -21.03 -15.55 11.40
CA ASP A 714 -19.67 -16.08 11.33
C ASP A 714 -18.63 -15.05 11.79
N VAL A 715 -17.67 -15.47 12.61
CA VAL A 715 -16.62 -14.59 13.15
C VAL A 715 -15.77 -13.92 12.05
N ARG A 716 -15.64 -14.51 10.85
CA ARG A 716 -14.93 -13.93 9.69
C ARG A 716 -15.67 -12.74 9.08
N GLU A 717 -16.98 -12.71 9.26
CA GLU A 717 -17.86 -11.75 8.63
C GLU A 717 -17.91 -10.40 9.38
N PHE A 718 -17.37 -10.33 10.60
CA PHE A 718 -17.14 -9.06 11.31
C PHE A 718 -16.20 -8.10 10.60
N ARG A 719 -15.54 -8.50 9.51
CA ARG A 719 -14.82 -7.56 8.63
C ARG A 719 -15.75 -6.64 7.84
N SER A 720 -17.02 -7.01 7.70
CA SER A 720 -18.00 -6.21 6.98
C SER A 720 -18.73 -5.23 7.89
N ALA A 721 -19.35 -4.20 7.29
CA ALA A 721 -20.15 -3.22 8.02
C ALA A 721 -21.48 -3.79 8.55
N LEU A 722 -21.94 -4.93 8.01
CA LEU A 722 -23.29 -5.43 8.24
C LEU A 722 -23.55 -5.82 9.72
N PRO A 723 -22.66 -6.54 10.43
CA PRO A 723 -22.88 -6.86 11.85
C PRO A 723 -23.10 -5.61 12.74
N SER A 724 -22.36 -4.53 12.48
CA SER A 724 -22.52 -3.25 13.19
C SER A 724 -23.91 -2.64 12.95
N LEU A 725 -24.43 -2.74 11.73
CA LEU A 725 -25.77 -2.27 11.36
C LEU A 725 -26.87 -3.16 11.89
N LEU A 726 -26.67 -4.49 11.91
CA LEU A 726 -27.63 -5.43 12.51
C LEU A 726 -27.86 -5.12 13.99
N HIS A 727 -26.76 -4.88 14.72
CA HIS A 727 -26.83 -4.46 16.11
C HIS A 727 -27.52 -3.09 16.27
N GLY A 728 -27.22 -2.13 15.37
CA GLY A 728 -27.91 -0.83 15.33
C GLY A 728 -29.42 -0.94 15.13
N ASN A 729 -29.88 -1.96 14.39
CA ASN A 729 -31.31 -2.27 14.18
C ASN A 729 -31.92 -3.11 15.31
N ASN A 730 -31.33 -3.10 16.52
CA ASN A 730 -31.80 -3.84 17.70
C ASN A 730 -31.88 -5.36 17.52
N MET A 731 -31.08 -5.95 16.61
CA MET A 731 -30.89 -7.40 16.56
C MET A 731 -29.74 -7.82 17.45
N ILE A 732 -29.92 -8.90 18.21
CA ILE A 732 -28.82 -9.52 18.98
C ILE A 732 -27.91 -10.25 18.00
N VAL A 733 -26.67 -9.78 17.86
CA VAL A 733 -25.65 -10.44 17.04
C VAL A 733 -24.87 -11.42 17.91
N ILE A 734 -24.89 -12.71 17.53
CA ILE A 734 -24.18 -13.78 18.24
C ILE A 734 -23.01 -14.24 17.35
N PRO A 735 -21.74 -13.92 17.72
CA PRO A 735 -20.58 -14.40 16.97
C PRO A 735 -20.36 -15.90 17.20
N CYS A 736 -20.27 -16.67 16.13
CA CYS A 736 -19.94 -18.11 16.15
C CYS A 736 -18.98 -18.44 15.01
N GLN A 737 -18.14 -19.46 15.15
CA GLN A 737 -17.36 -19.96 14.00
C GLN A 737 -18.23 -20.97 13.24
N LEU A 738 -18.72 -20.59 12.07
CA LEU A 738 -19.59 -21.42 11.25
C LEU A 738 -18.76 -22.13 10.18
N THR A 739 -19.09 -23.40 9.94
CA THR A 739 -18.52 -24.17 8.81
C THR A 739 -19.30 -23.89 7.53
N VAL A 740 -20.61 -23.70 7.63
CA VAL A 740 -21.55 -23.55 6.51
C VAL A 740 -22.34 -22.24 6.62
N GLY A 741 -22.15 -21.35 5.64
CA GLY A 741 -22.80 -20.04 5.54
C GLY A 741 -22.21 -18.95 6.43
N ASP A 742 -22.60 -17.71 6.17
CA ASP A 742 -22.10 -16.52 6.87
C ASP A 742 -23.06 -16.02 7.96
N TYR A 743 -24.37 -16.08 7.68
CA TYR A 743 -25.42 -15.68 8.62
C TYR A 743 -26.50 -16.75 8.72
N ILE A 744 -26.91 -17.07 9.94
CA ILE A 744 -28.04 -17.96 10.20
C ILE A 744 -29.13 -17.12 10.85
N LEU A 745 -30.22 -16.91 10.09
CA LEU A 745 -31.34 -16.07 10.50
C LEU A 745 -32.37 -16.85 11.32
N THR A 746 -32.60 -18.12 10.95
CA THR A 746 -33.54 -19.04 11.58
C THR A 746 -32.96 -20.46 11.49
N PRO A 747 -33.49 -21.47 12.21
CA PRO A 747 -33.02 -22.85 12.10
C PRO A 747 -33.04 -23.44 10.68
N ASP A 748 -33.89 -22.89 9.81
CA ASP A 748 -34.07 -23.36 8.43
C ASP A 748 -33.39 -22.47 7.38
N ILE A 749 -33.04 -21.22 7.74
CA ILE A 749 -32.56 -20.18 6.82
C ILE A 749 -31.08 -19.88 7.08
N CYS A 750 -30.27 -20.23 6.10
CA CYS A 750 -28.84 -19.91 6.02
C CYS A 750 -28.59 -18.92 4.89
N VAL A 751 -27.72 -17.93 5.11
CA VAL A 751 -27.38 -16.89 4.14
C VAL A 751 -25.87 -16.87 3.92
N GLU A 752 -25.45 -16.94 2.66
CA GLU A 752 -24.10 -16.61 2.21
C GLU A 752 -24.11 -15.19 1.63
N ARG A 753 -23.29 -14.29 2.17
CA ARG A 753 -23.18 -12.91 1.71
C ARG A 753 -22.04 -12.79 0.70
N LYS A 754 -22.32 -12.13 -0.43
CA LYS A 754 -21.33 -11.87 -1.48
C LYS A 754 -21.36 -10.40 -1.89
N SER A 755 -20.21 -9.74 -1.80
CA SER A 755 -20.02 -8.48 -2.52
C SER A 755 -19.99 -8.75 -4.03
N ILE A 756 -20.26 -7.75 -4.87
CA ILE A 756 -20.24 -7.91 -6.34
C ILE A 756 -18.88 -8.44 -6.84
N ARG A 757 -17.77 -7.95 -6.27
CA ARG A 757 -16.42 -8.40 -6.64
C ARG A 757 -16.20 -9.86 -6.25
N ASP A 758 -16.56 -10.22 -5.03
CA ASP A 758 -16.42 -11.59 -4.53
C ASP A 758 -17.33 -12.55 -5.28
N LEU A 759 -18.51 -12.10 -5.72
CA LEU A 759 -19.44 -12.90 -6.52
C LEU A 759 -18.82 -13.27 -7.86
N ILE A 760 -18.26 -12.29 -8.58
CA ILE A 760 -17.60 -12.53 -9.86
C ILE A 760 -16.41 -13.48 -9.70
N THR A 761 -15.55 -13.24 -8.69
CA THR A 761 -14.38 -14.09 -8.41
C THR A 761 -14.79 -15.50 -8.01
N SER A 762 -15.80 -15.64 -7.14
CA SER A 762 -16.27 -16.94 -6.63
C SER A 762 -17.06 -17.77 -7.64
N LEU A 763 -17.77 -17.13 -8.57
CA LEU A 763 -18.38 -17.80 -9.71
C LEU A 763 -17.29 -18.31 -10.67
N ARG A 764 -16.22 -17.54 -10.84
CA ARG A 764 -15.12 -17.88 -11.77
C ARG A 764 -14.27 -19.04 -11.29
N ASN A 765 -13.93 -19.08 -10.01
CA ASN A 765 -13.11 -20.15 -9.42
C ASN A 765 -13.95 -21.36 -8.95
N GLY A 766 -15.27 -21.34 -9.17
CA GLY A 766 -16.17 -22.43 -8.76
C GLY A 766 -16.45 -22.50 -7.26
N ARG A 767 -15.85 -21.64 -6.43
CA ARG A 767 -16.03 -21.67 -4.96
C ARG A 767 -17.49 -21.53 -4.56
N LEU A 768 -18.25 -20.64 -5.21
CA LEU A 768 -19.65 -20.42 -4.87
C LEU A 768 -20.52 -21.65 -5.15
N TYR A 769 -20.17 -22.46 -6.14
CA TYR A 769 -20.89 -23.70 -6.44
C TYR A 769 -20.78 -24.69 -5.28
N ASN A 770 -19.56 -24.91 -4.77
CA ASN A 770 -19.33 -25.79 -3.62
C ASN A 770 -20.02 -25.25 -2.35
N GLN A 771 -19.95 -23.93 -2.13
CA GLN A 771 -20.64 -23.30 -0.99
C GLN A 771 -22.16 -23.50 -1.07
N ALA A 772 -22.76 -23.35 -2.26
CA ALA A 772 -24.18 -23.60 -2.46
C ALA A 772 -24.52 -25.07 -2.21
N GLU A 773 -23.72 -26.01 -2.72
CA GLU A 773 -23.91 -27.44 -2.48
C GLU A 773 -23.91 -27.77 -0.98
N THR A 774 -22.91 -27.31 -0.22
CA THR A 774 -22.84 -27.54 1.23
C THR A 774 -24.03 -26.91 1.97
N MET A 775 -24.45 -25.70 1.60
CA MET A 775 -25.63 -25.07 2.21
C MET A 775 -26.92 -25.86 1.97
N LEU A 776 -27.12 -26.39 0.75
CA LEU A 776 -28.31 -27.18 0.40
C LEU A 776 -28.37 -28.53 1.12
N GLN A 777 -27.22 -29.10 1.49
CA GLN A 777 -27.15 -30.36 2.24
C GLN A 777 -27.65 -30.18 3.69
N HIS A 778 -27.36 -29.05 4.32
CA HIS A 778 -27.61 -28.83 5.74
C HIS A 778 -28.84 -27.97 6.05
N TYR A 779 -29.21 -27.04 5.18
CA TYR A 779 -30.31 -26.11 5.40
C TYR A 779 -31.44 -26.28 4.40
N LYS A 780 -32.67 -26.12 4.88
CA LYS A 780 -33.88 -26.25 4.06
C LYS A 780 -34.03 -25.12 3.05
N ASN A 781 -33.72 -23.89 3.47
CA ASN A 781 -33.85 -22.68 2.67
C ASN A 781 -32.49 -21.93 2.64
N PRO A 782 -31.60 -22.27 1.71
CA PRO A 782 -30.36 -21.54 1.53
C PRO A 782 -30.57 -20.27 0.70
N PHE A 783 -29.99 -19.17 1.14
CA PHE A 783 -30.05 -17.87 0.50
C PHE A 783 -28.65 -17.39 0.10
N LEU A 784 -28.54 -16.87 -1.12
CA LEU A 784 -27.40 -16.10 -1.59
C LEU A 784 -27.78 -14.63 -1.54
N LEU A 785 -27.15 -13.87 -0.64
CA LEU A 785 -27.29 -12.43 -0.55
C LEU A 785 -26.22 -11.74 -1.40
N ILE A 786 -26.65 -11.02 -2.43
CA ILE A 786 -25.80 -10.18 -3.26
C ILE A 786 -25.94 -8.74 -2.78
N GLU A 787 -24.89 -8.22 -2.17
CA GLU A 787 -24.89 -6.88 -1.57
C GLU A 787 -24.15 -5.87 -2.44
N PHE A 788 -24.81 -4.74 -2.70
CA PHE A 788 -24.24 -3.57 -3.35
C PHE A 788 -23.77 -2.58 -2.29
N ASP A 789 -22.79 -1.77 -2.66
CA ASP A 789 -22.31 -0.68 -1.81
C ASP A 789 -23.24 0.52 -1.93
N GLN A 790 -23.42 1.29 -0.85
CA GLN A 790 -24.38 2.42 -0.81
C GLN A 790 -24.09 3.47 -1.89
N ASN A 791 -22.80 3.65 -2.21
CA ASN A 791 -22.36 4.60 -3.23
C ASN A 791 -22.38 4.02 -4.66
N LYS A 792 -22.62 2.70 -4.81
CA LYS A 792 -22.65 2.02 -6.11
C LYS A 792 -24.07 2.02 -6.66
N SER A 793 -24.20 2.42 -7.92
CA SER A 793 -25.48 2.36 -8.63
C SER A 793 -25.99 0.91 -8.73
N PHE A 794 -27.24 0.69 -8.32
CA PHE A 794 -27.91 -0.62 -8.41
C PHE A 794 -28.31 -0.93 -9.86
N THR A 795 -27.38 -1.45 -10.67
CA THR A 795 -27.62 -1.81 -12.08
C THR A 795 -26.96 -3.12 -12.49
N PHE A 796 -27.65 -3.91 -13.32
CA PHE A 796 -27.19 -5.21 -13.82
C PHE A 796 -26.09 -5.14 -14.90
N ASP A 797 -25.80 -3.96 -15.46
CA ASP A 797 -24.78 -3.76 -16.50
C ASP A 797 -23.36 -4.16 -16.07
N ALA A 798 -23.08 -4.09 -14.77
CA ALA A 798 -21.84 -4.58 -14.18
C ALA A 798 -21.61 -6.08 -14.47
N PHE A 799 -22.68 -6.86 -14.65
CA PHE A 799 -22.62 -8.29 -14.96
C PHE A 799 -22.62 -8.57 -16.47
N ALA A 800 -23.16 -7.65 -17.29
CA ALA A 800 -23.20 -7.77 -18.75
C ALA A 800 -21.85 -7.42 -19.40
N SER A 801 -21.12 -6.46 -18.81
CA SER A 801 -19.86 -5.90 -19.34
C SER A 801 -18.59 -6.46 -18.68
N ALA A 802 -18.72 -7.37 -17.70
CA ALA A 802 -17.59 -8.02 -17.03
C ALA A 802 -16.90 -9.05 -17.95
N THR A 803 -16.38 -8.60 -19.09
CA THR A 803 -15.36 -9.30 -19.86
C THR A 803 -14.02 -9.02 -19.16
N THR A 804 -13.52 -10.02 -18.45
CA THR A 804 -12.20 -10.20 -17.82
C THR A 804 -11.20 -9.00 -17.80
N PRO A 805 -10.75 -8.53 -16.63
CA PRO A 805 -9.39 -8.01 -16.47
C PRO A 805 -8.45 -9.22 -16.33
N GLY A 806 -7.66 -9.51 -17.37
CA GLY A 806 -6.60 -10.54 -17.33
C GLY A 806 -6.53 -11.56 -18.46
N THR A 807 -7.55 -11.70 -19.33
CA THR A 807 -7.47 -12.65 -20.48
C THR A 807 -8.12 -12.14 -21.77
N SER A 808 -8.02 -10.84 -22.05
CA SER A 808 -8.48 -10.26 -23.33
C SER A 808 -7.33 -10.10 -24.32
N PHE A 809 -6.78 -11.22 -24.80
CA PHE A 809 -5.82 -11.16 -25.92
C PHE A 809 -6.38 -11.68 -27.25
N MET A 810 -7.48 -12.46 -27.31
CA MET A 810 -7.77 -13.21 -28.56
C MET A 810 -9.20 -13.34 -29.11
N THR A 811 -10.31 -12.94 -28.47
CA THR A 811 -11.64 -13.38 -28.99
C THR A 811 -12.65 -12.36 -29.47
N ASP A 812 -12.38 -11.05 -29.45
CA ASP A 812 -13.45 -10.06 -29.74
C ASP A 812 -13.35 -9.38 -31.13
N PHE A 813 -12.43 -9.80 -32.01
CA PHE A 813 -12.35 -9.29 -33.39
C PHE A 813 -12.39 -10.40 -34.44
N GLY A 814 -13.60 -10.89 -34.73
CA GLY A 814 -13.88 -11.61 -35.97
C GLY A 814 -13.92 -10.63 -37.15
N PHE A 815 -12.93 -10.70 -38.04
CA PHE A 815 -12.83 -9.91 -39.27
C PHE A 815 -13.90 -10.38 -40.29
N SER A 816 -14.71 -9.47 -40.82
CA SER A 816 -15.46 -9.69 -42.06
C SER A 816 -14.90 -8.77 -43.15
N SER A 817 -14.75 -9.29 -44.36
CA SER A 817 -13.88 -8.78 -45.44
C SER A 817 -14.39 -7.54 -46.20
N SER A 818 -15.32 -6.77 -45.64
CA SER A 818 -15.85 -5.54 -46.26
C SER A 818 -15.76 -4.37 -45.28
N GLY A 819 -14.79 -3.48 -45.52
CA GLY A 819 -14.41 -2.36 -44.66
C GLY A 819 -15.49 -1.28 -44.47
N THR A 820 -16.52 -1.58 -43.69
CA THR A 820 -17.52 -0.63 -43.19
C THR A 820 -17.74 -0.84 -41.71
N SER A 821 -17.49 0.21 -40.92
CA SER A 821 -17.77 0.27 -39.49
C SER A 821 -19.28 0.35 -39.24
N THR A 822 -19.89 -0.73 -38.77
CA THR A 822 -21.20 -0.70 -38.14
C THR A 822 -21.03 -0.70 -36.63
N LEU A 823 -21.60 0.30 -35.94
CA LEU A 823 -21.88 0.16 -34.51
C LEU A 823 -22.91 -0.97 -34.36
N SER A 824 -22.44 -2.19 -34.10
CA SER A 824 -23.34 -3.28 -33.74
C SER A 824 -23.75 -3.12 -32.27
N ALA A 825 -24.88 -2.45 -32.06
CA ALA A 825 -25.63 -2.51 -30.81
C ALA A 825 -26.38 -3.85 -30.63
N ASN A 826 -26.19 -4.84 -31.53
CA ASN A 826 -26.91 -6.11 -31.51
C ASN A 826 -25.95 -7.29 -31.74
N SER A 827 -25.34 -7.79 -30.67
CA SER A 827 -24.88 -9.19 -30.60
C SER A 827 -24.94 -9.70 -29.17
N SER A 828 -26.14 -9.67 -28.62
CA SER A 828 -26.60 -10.48 -27.48
C SER A 828 -26.89 -11.93 -27.91
N LEU A 829 -26.02 -12.55 -28.70
CA LEU A 829 -26.07 -13.99 -28.98
C LEU A 829 -24.86 -14.67 -28.34
N VAL A 830 -25.14 -15.05 -27.10
CA VAL A 830 -24.40 -15.91 -26.20
C VAL A 830 -23.95 -17.18 -26.93
N ASN A 831 -22.65 -17.45 -26.96
CA ASN A 831 -22.15 -18.76 -27.35
C ASN A 831 -22.28 -19.74 -26.16
N PRO A 832 -23.15 -20.78 -26.22
CA PRO A 832 -23.40 -21.69 -25.10
C PRO A 832 -22.22 -22.61 -24.75
N SER A 833 -21.17 -22.62 -25.57
CA SER A 833 -19.95 -23.42 -25.33
C SER A 833 -18.92 -22.75 -24.41
N SER A 834 -19.06 -21.45 -24.08
CA SER A 834 -18.18 -20.76 -23.14
C SER A 834 -18.93 -19.67 -22.34
N PRO A 835 -19.45 -19.95 -21.14
CA PRO A 835 -20.16 -18.97 -20.32
C PRO A 835 -19.16 -17.97 -19.70
N LYS A 836 -18.73 -16.96 -20.47
CA LYS A 836 -17.72 -15.97 -20.02
C LYS A 836 -18.30 -14.84 -19.17
N SER A 837 -19.62 -14.63 -19.18
CA SER A 837 -20.27 -13.57 -18.42
C SER A 837 -20.83 -14.10 -17.10
N ALA A 838 -20.63 -13.33 -16.01
CA ALA A 838 -21.12 -13.65 -14.67
C ALA A 838 -22.65 -13.90 -14.62
N GLN A 839 -23.42 -13.27 -15.52
CA GLN A 839 -24.87 -13.51 -15.63
C GLN A 839 -25.16 -14.96 -16.01
N HIS A 840 -24.41 -15.53 -16.95
CA HIS A 840 -24.61 -16.90 -17.41
C HIS A 840 -24.28 -17.91 -16.33
N LEU A 841 -23.17 -17.69 -15.63
CA LEU A 841 -22.76 -18.54 -14.51
C LEU A 841 -23.77 -18.46 -13.36
N LEU A 842 -24.34 -17.29 -13.09
CA LEU A 842 -25.38 -17.13 -12.08
C LEU A 842 -26.68 -17.86 -12.48
N VAL A 843 -27.10 -17.74 -13.74
CA VAL A 843 -28.27 -18.47 -14.26
C VAL A 843 -28.04 -19.98 -14.20
N LEU A 844 -26.86 -20.45 -14.62
CA LEU A 844 -26.50 -21.86 -14.52
C LEU A 844 -26.57 -22.35 -13.07
N LEU A 845 -26.05 -21.58 -12.13
CA LEU A 845 -26.09 -21.90 -10.70
C LEU A 845 -27.53 -21.99 -10.15
N THR A 846 -28.44 -21.11 -10.60
CA THR A 846 -29.87 -21.20 -10.21
C THR A 846 -30.60 -22.38 -10.84
N LEU A 847 -30.19 -22.81 -12.04
CA LEU A 847 -30.73 -24.00 -12.68
C LEU A 847 -30.24 -25.28 -12.01
N THR A 848 -28.98 -25.33 -11.58
CA THR A 848 -28.41 -26.50 -10.87
C THR A 848 -28.99 -26.63 -9.47
N PHE A 849 -29.21 -25.50 -8.77
CA PHE A 849 -29.71 -25.48 -7.40
C PHE A 849 -31.08 -24.79 -7.28
N PRO A 850 -32.19 -25.48 -7.62
CA PRO A 850 -33.53 -24.86 -7.68
C PRO A 850 -34.08 -24.42 -6.30
N LYS A 851 -33.50 -24.91 -5.21
CA LYS A 851 -33.86 -24.50 -3.83
C LYS A 851 -33.10 -23.24 -3.37
N LEU A 852 -32.02 -22.86 -4.06
CA LEU A 852 -31.24 -21.68 -3.70
C LEU A 852 -32.02 -20.42 -4.06
N ARG A 853 -32.22 -19.54 -3.08
CA ARG A 853 -32.90 -18.26 -3.27
C ARG A 853 -31.87 -17.14 -3.34
N ILE A 854 -32.06 -16.18 -4.23
CA ILE A 854 -31.16 -15.02 -4.35
C ILE A 854 -31.87 -13.78 -3.81
N ILE A 855 -31.19 -13.03 -2.94
CA ILE A 855 -31.61 -11.72 -2.46
C ILE A 855 -30.65 -10.68 -3.03
N TRP A 856 -31.21 -9.60 -3.56
CA TRP A 856 -30.47 -8.44 -4.02
C TRP A 856 -30.67 -7.31 -3.02
N SER A 857 -29.57 -6.79 -2.47
CA SER A 857 -29.59 -5.67 -1.55
C SER A 857 -28.82 -4.49 -2.14
N SER A 858 -29.44 -3.31 -2.18
CA SER A 858 -28.82 -2.08 -2.70
C SER A 858 -27.78 -1.48 -1.75
N SER A 859 -27.84 -1.81 -0.45
CA SER A 859 -26.90 -1.32 0.56
C SER A 859 -26.90 -2.22 1.81
N PRO A 860 -25.82 -2.19 2.61
CA PRO A 860 -25.79 -2.89 3.90
C PRO A 860 -26.94 -2.49 4.85
N TYR A 861 -27.40 -1.23 4.77
CA TYR A 861 -28.57 -0.75 5.53
C TYR A 861 -29.86 -1.47 5.11
N GLN A 862 -30.09 -1.61 3.80
CA GLN A 862 -31.22 -2.37 3.29
C GLN A 862 -31.11 -3.86 3.65
N THR A 863 -29.91 -4.42 3.65
CA THR A 863 -29.70 -5.82 4.08
C THR A 863 -30.18 -6.03 5.51
N ALA A 864 -29.86 -5.10 6.42
CA ALA A 864 -30.29 -5.19 7.81
C ALA A 864 -31.83 -5.09 7.97
N GLU A 865 -32.50 -4.30 7.13
CA GLU A 865 -33.96 -4.23 7.06
C GLU A 865 -34.56 -5.55 6.53
N ILE A 866 -34.02 -6.10 5.44
CA ILE A 866 -34.44 -7.39 4.87
C ILE A 866 -34.29 -8.51 5.91
N PHE A 867 -33.21 -8.53 6.68
CA PHE A 867 -33.02 -9.54 7.74
C PHE A 867 -34.09 -9.41 8.82
N ALA A 868 -34.45 -8.20 9.24
CA ALA A 868 -35.52 -7.99 10.20
C ALA A 868 -36.88 -8.47 9.66
N GLU A 869 -37.17 -8.25 8.38
CA GLU A 869 -38.40 -8.74 7.74
C GLU A 869 -38.45 -10.26 7.60
N LEU A 870 -37.36 -10.89 7.14
CA LEU A 870 -37.27 -12.35 6.97
C LEU A 870 -37.41 -13.10 8.29
N LYS A 871 -37.06 -12.45 9.39
CA LYS A 871 -37.20 -13.01 10.74
C LYS A 871 -38.59 -12.88 11.33
N LYS A 872 -39.45 -12.03 10.77
CA LYS A 872 -40.80 -11.81 11.28
C LYS A 872 -41.59 -13.12 11.23
N ASN A 873 -42.18 -13.50 12.38
CA ASN A 873 -42.97 -14.73 12.57
C ASN A 873 -42.20 -16.06 12.39
N ASN A 874 -40.87 -16.06 12.35
CA ASN A 874 -40.06 -17.26 12.27
C ASN A 874 -39.39 -17.60 13.63
N PRO A 875 -39.07 -18.88 13.89
CA PRO A 875 -38.37 -19.27 15.12
C PRO A 875 -36.93 -18.75 15.13
N GLU A 876 -36.43 -18.44 16.32
CA GLU A 876 -35.06 -17.99 16.53
C GLU A 876 -34.04 -19.13 16.35
N PRO A 877 -32.85 -18.85 15.80
CA PRO A 877 -31.81 -19.85 15.60
C PRO A 877 -31.13 -20.24 16.92
N ASP A 878 -30.68 -21.50 17.00
CA ASP A 878 -29.89 -22.01 18.12
C ASP A 878 -28.38 -21.98 17.75
N PRO A 879 -27.54 -21.19 18.48
CA PRO A 879 -26.11 -21.07 18.20
C PRO A 879 -25.34 -22.39 18.31
N ILE A 880 -25.72 -23.29 19.24
CA ILE A 880 -24.96 -24.53 19.47
C ILE A 880 -25.15 -25.46 18.28
N ARG A 881 -26.40 -25.62 17.84
CA ARG A 881 -26.73 -26.42 16.66
C ARG A 881 -26.08 -25.88 15.39
N ALA A 882 -26.05 -24.55 15.23
CA ALA A 882 -25.43 -23.89 14.09
C ALA A 882 -23.93 -24.23 13.93
N VAL A 883 -23.19 -24.37 15.03
CA VAL A 883 -21.76 -24.72 15.01
C VAL A 883 -21.53 -26.21 14.74
N GLN A 884 -22.42 -27.08 15.23
CA GLN A 884 -22.32 -28.54 15.03
C GLN A 884 -22.58 -28.94 13.57
N ILE A 885 -23.50 -28.23 12.90
CA ILE A 885 -23.80 -28.46 11.49
C ILE A 885 -22.52 -28.30 10.67
N GLY A 886 -22.16 -29.33 9.90
CA GLY A 886 -20.95 -29.37 9.06
C GLY A 886 -19.70 -29.96 9.74
N LEU A 887 -19.70 -30.20 11.05
CA LEU A 887 -18.67 -31.01 11.74
C LEU A 887 -19.01 -32.50 11.74
N ASP A 888 -20.30 -32.85 11.70
CA ASP A 888 -20.79 -34.23 11.81
C ASP A 888 -20.51 -35.12 10.58
N VAL A 889 -20.16 -34.53 9.42
CA VAL A 889 -19.95 -35.28 8.16
C VAL A 889 -18.67 -36.14 8.22
N ASP A 890 -17.67 -35.73 9.01
CA ASP A 890 -16.38 -36.44 9.11
C ASP A 890 -16.32 -37.51 10.20
N ILE A 891 -17.26 -37.51 11.15
CA ILE A 891 -17.32 -38.49 12.24
C ILE A 891 -18.01 -39.79 11.78
N ALA A 892 -18.96 -39.70 10.83
CA ALA A 892 -19.69 -40.87 10.34
C ALA A 892 -18.91 -41.72 9.31
N SER A 893 -17.90 -41.14 8.65
CA SER A 893 -17.06 -41.82 7.66
C SER A 893 -15.80 -42.47 8.26
N SER A 894 -15.47 -42.20 9.53
CA SER A 894 -14.24 -42.60 10.20
C SER A 894 -14.47 -43.53 11.41
N SER A 895 -15.42 -44.46 11.31
CA SER A 895 -15.73 -45.43 12.40
C SER A 895 -14.66 -46.51 12.64
N HIS A 896 -13.43 -46.35 12.13
CA HIS A 896 -12.32 -47.27 12.36
C HIS A 896 -10.96 -46.57 12.56
N THR A 897 -10.82 -45.74 13.60
CA THR A 897 -9.55 -45.52 14.35
C THR A 897 -9.77 -44.48 15.46
N THR A 898 -9.67 -44.89 16.72
CA THR A 898 -9.87 -44.05 17.91
C THR A 898 -8.67 -43.14 18.24
N GLY A 899 -7.98 -42.60 17.23
CA GLY A 899 -6.78 -41.76 17.38
C GLY A 899 -6.91 -40.35 16.81
N ASP A 900 -7.72 -40.15 15.76
CA ASP A 900 -7.68 -38.92 14.93
C ASP A 900 -8.84 -37.96 15.21
N ILE A 901 -9.16 -37.71 16.48
CA ILE A 901 -10.15 -36.68 16.84
C ILE A 901 -9.57 -35.27 16.59
N MET A 902 -8.25 -35.14 16.40
CA MET A 902 -7.57 -33.86 16.17
C MET A 902 -7.43 -33.44 14.70
N ALA A 903 -7.61 -34.35 13.73
CA ALA A 903 -7.47 -34.04 12.30
C ALA A 903 -8.70 -33.33 11.69
N ALA A 904 -9.90 -33.53 12.26
CA ALA A 904 -11.17 -33.04 11.70
C ALA A 904 -11.47 -31.56 12.02
N ALA A 905 -10.84 -30.99 13.04
CA ALA A 905 -10.72 -29.54 13.14
C ALA A 905 -9.50 -29.19 12.29
N GLY A 906 -9.64 -28.43 11.20
CA GLY A 906 -8.55 -28.01 10.29
C GLY A 906 -7.41 -27.21 10.96
N ILE A 907 -6.76 -27.84 11.94
CA ILE A 907 -5.67 -27.42 12.80
C ILE A 907 -4.38 -27.91 12.17
N GLU A 908 -4.37 -29.10 11.56
CA GLU A 908 -3.19 -29.62 10.82
C GLU A 908 -2.92 -28.86 9.51
N HIS A 909 -3.94 -28.31 8.84
CA HIS A 909 -3.71 -27.36 7.74
C HIS A 909 -3.29 -25.96 8.21
N ARG A 910 -3.36 -25.67 9.52
CA ARG A 910 -2.90 -24.39 10.11
C ARG A 910 -1.50 -24.46 10.68
N THR A 911 -0.93 -25.64 10.88
CA THR A 911 0.47 -25.78 11.33
C THR A 911 1.47 -25.44 10.22
N PHE A 912 1.05 -25.58 8.96
CA PHE A 912 1.87 -25.22 7.79
C PHE A 912 1.46 -23.85 7.23
N ASN A 913 2.45 -23.09 6.75
CA ASN A 913 2.22 -21.76 6.18
C ASN A 913 1.31 -21.84 4.94
N LEU A 914 0.26 -21.01 4.87
CA LEU A 914 -0.74 -21.05 3.79
C LEU A 914 -0.19 -20.51 2.46
N LEU A 915 0.74 -19.55 2.52
CA LEU A 915 1.26 -18.87 1.33
C LEU A 915 2.00 -19.83 0.37
N PRO A 916 2.95 -20.67 0.82
CA PRO A 916 3.57 -21.69 -0.03
C PRO A 916 2.56 -22.68 -0.63
N GLN A 917 1.51 -23.04 0.11
CA GLN A 917 0.48 -23.96 -0.38
C GLN A 917 -0.31 -23.36 -1.54
N ASP A 918 -0.71 -22.09 -1.42
CA ASP A 918 -1.41 -21.38 -2.48
C ASP A 918 -0.52 -21.17 -3.72
N MET A 919 0.79 -20.96 -3.52
CA MET A 919 1.76 -20.92 -4.63
C MET A 919 1.86 -22.27 -5.34
N LEU A 920 1.97 -23.38 -4.60
CA LEU A 920 2.04 -24.72 -5.17
C LEU A 920 0.74 -25.12 -5.89
N ARG A 921 -0.43 -24.70 -5.38
CA ARG A 921 -1.73 -24.89 -6.07
C ARG A 921 -1.79 -24.23 -7.44
N ALA A 922 -1.06 -23.14 -7.63
CA ALA A 922 -1.01 -22.44 -8.92
C ALA A 922 -0.08 -23.12 -9.93
N VAL A 923 0.80 -24.03 -9.49
CA VAL A 923 1.76 -24.72 -10.36
C VAL A 923 1.02 -25.75 -11.24
N PRO A 924 1.25 -25.74 -12.57
CA PRO A 924 0.65 -26.72 -13.47
C PRO A 924 1.01 -28.16 -13.08
N GLY A 925 -0.01 -29.00 -12.89
CA GLY A 925 0.17 -30.42 -12.54
C GLY A 925 -0.02 -30.75 -11.06
N VAL A 926 -0.12 -29.74 -10.19
CA VAL A 926 -0.39 -29.95 -8.76
C VAL A 926 -1.90 -30.11 -8.52
N SER A 927 -2.32 -31.30 -8.09
CA SER A 927 -3.68 -31.60 -7.65
C SER A 927 -3.77 -31.51 -6.11
N PRO A 928 -4.95 -31.38 -5.48
CA PRO A 928 -5.05 -31.26 -4.02
C PRO A 928 -4.43 -32.45 -3.27
N ASN A 929 -4.55 -33.66 -3.80
CA ASN A 929 -3.97 -34.87 -3.18
C ASN A 929 -2.44 -34.91 -3.32
N VAL A 930 -1.92 -34.38 -4.44
CA VAL A 930 -0.48 -34.27 -4.69
C VAL A 930 0.13 -33.19 -3.81
N LEU A 931 -0.59 -32.08 -3.62
CA LEU A 931 -0.18 -30.97 -2.77
C LEU A 931 0.03 -31.44 -1.31
N GLU A 932 -0.90 -32.22 -0.77
CA GLU A 932 -0.79 -32.74 0.60
C GLU A 932 0.48 -33.57 0.79
N ARG A 933 0.81 -34.43 -0.19
CA ARG A 933 2.05 -35.21 -0.17
C ARG A 933 3.29 -34.35 -0.28
N LEU A 934 3.28 -33.34 -1.16
CA LEU A 934 4.41 -32.42 -1.30
C LEU A 934 4.66 -31.63 -0.02
N ILE A 935 3.61 -31.21 0.69
CA ILE A 935 3.73 -30.47 1.96
C ILE A 935 4.36 -31.35 3.05
N LEU A 936 4.02 -32.64 3.10
CA LEU A 936 4.53 -33.55 4.12
C LEU A 936 5.98 -33.98 3.85
N GLU A 937 6.36 -34.12 2.58
CA GLU A 937 7.64 -34.70 2.17
C GLU A 937 8.71 -33.66 1.82
N THR A 938 8.36 -32.37 1.68
CA THR A 938 9.32 -31.30 1.34
C THR A 938 9.30 -30.18 2.36
N GLU A 939 10.47 -29.60 2.65
CA GLU A 939 10.58 -28.55 3.68
C GLU A 939 10.20 -27.18 3.11
N ASN A 940 10.59 -26.90 1.86
CA ASN A 940 10.47 -25.58 1.26
C ASN A 940 10.10 -25.64 -0.24
N ILE A 941 9.44 -24.59 -0.74
CA ILE A 941 9.12 -24.46 -2.17
C ILE A 941 10.39 -24.38 -3.05
N HIS A 942 11.49 -23.85 -2.50
CA HIS A 942 12.79 -23.81 -3.16
C HIS A 942 13.32 -25.22 -3.48
N GLU A 943 13.04 -26.18 -2.60
CA GLU A 943 13.41 -27.58 -2.79
C GLU A 943 12.62 -28.17 -3.98
N VAL A 944 11.29 -28.01 -3.97
CA VAL A 944 10.39 -28.46 -5.04
C VAL A 944 10.79 -27.88 -6.40
N ALA A 945 11.21 -26.61 -6.46
CA ALA A 945 11.63 -25.94 -7.70
C ALA A 945 12.93 -26.54 -8.27
N ASN A 946 13.82 -27.03 -7.43
CA ASN A 946 15.13 -27.56 -7.83
C ASN A 946 15.15 -29.08 -8.05
N MET A 947 14.17 -29.82 -7.52
CA MET A 947 14.06 -31.27 -7.70
C MET A 947 14.04 -31.70 -9.18
N SER A 948 14.64 -32.86 -9.46
CA SER A 948 14.59 -33.48 -10.78
C SER A 948 13.27 -34.23 -10.99
N VAL A 949 12.96 -34.58 -12.26
CA VAL A 949 11.77 -35.37 -12.59
C VAL A 949 11.78 -36.73 -11.86
N GLU A 950 12.97 -37.31 -11.65
CA GLU A 950 13.14 -38.60 -10.96
C GLU A 950 12.87 -38.51 -9.46
N GLN A 951 13.15 -37.36 -8.84
CA GLN A 951 12.88 -37.11 -7.42
C GLN A 951 11.40 -36.78 -7.18
N LEU A 952 10.74 -36.13 -8.15
CA LEU A 952 9.31 -35.77 -8.07
C LEU A 952 8.37 -36.89 -8.52
N ASP A 953 8.83 -37.85 -9.31
CA ASP A 953 8.04 -39.00 -9.76
C ASP A 953 7.40 -39.80 -8.60
N PRO A 954 8.13 -40.21 -7.55
CA PRO A 954 7.52 -40.95 -6.43
C PRO A 954 6.48 -40.14 -5.65
N LEU A 955 6.55 -38.81 -5.69
CA LEU A 955 5.70 -37.91 -4.91
C LEU A 955 4.42 -37.50 -5.67
N VAL A 956 4.57 -37.18 -6.95
CA VAL A 956 3.57 -36.45 -7.76
C VAL A 956 3.15 -37.26 -9.00
N GLY A 957 3.96 -38.23 -9.42
CA GLY A 957 3.80 -39.00 -10.65
C GLY A 957 4.44 -38.31 -11.87
N ILE A 958 4.99 -39.12 -12.79
CA ILE A 958 5.86 -38.68 -13.89
C ILE A 958 5.30 -37.56 -14.77
N GLU A 959 3.99 -37.55 -15.03
CA GLU A 959 3.36 -36.53 -15.89
C GLU A 959 3.27 -35.17 -15.19
N ALA A 960 2.94 -35.17 -13.91
CA ALA A 960 2.85 -33.97 -13.12
C ALA A 960 4.26 -33.46 -12.75
N ALA A 961 5.20 -34.35 -12.44
CA ALA A 961 6.61 -34.03 -12.26
C ALA A 961 7.22 -33.32 -13.48
N ARG A 962 6.95 -33.80 -14.71
CA ARG A 962 7.39 -33.13 -15.95
C ARG A 962 6.81 -31.73 -16.10
N LYS A 963 5.54 -31.51 -15.74
CA LYS A 963 4.90 -30.19 -15.81
C LYS A 963 5.48 -29.22 -14.77
N ILE A 964 5.73 -29.69 -13.56
CA ILE A 964 6.35 -28.91 -12.47
C ILE A 964 7.77 -28.50 -12.87
N VAL A 965 8.62 -29.46 -13.26
CA VAL A 965 10.00 -29.19 -13.67
C VAL A 965 10.04 -28.31 -14.92
N GLY A 966 9.17 -28.57 -15.90
CA GLY A 966 9.03 -27.76 -17.10
C GLY A 966 8.56 -26.33 -16.81
N PHE A 967 7.80 -26.10 -15.74
CA PHE A 967 7.41 -24.76 -15.32
C PHE A 967 8.57 -24.01 -14.66
N PHE A 968 9.27 -24.63 -13.70
CA PHE A 968 10.35 -23.96 -12.95
C PHE A 968 11.65 -23.80 -13.75
N ARG A 969 11.99 -24.75 -14.63
CA ARG A 969 13.25 -24.74 -15.39
C ARG A 969 13.15 -24.09 -16.76
N LYS A 970 11.97 -23.64 -17.18
CA LYS A 970 11.81 -22.95 -18.46
C LYS A 970 12.42 -21.55 -18.37
N SER A 971 13.61 -21.40 -18.94
CA SER A 971 14.27 -20.12 -19.12
C SER A 971 13.61 -19.36 -20.27
N VAL A 972 13.14 -18.14 -20.01
CA VAL A 972 12.64 -17.23 -21.05
C VAL A 972 13.80 -16.67 -21.90
N PHE A 973 15.05 -16.88 -21.45
CA PHE A 973 16.26 -16.35 -22.09
C PHE A 973 16.86 -17.29 -23.16
N ASP A 974 16.63 -18.61 -23.05
CA ASP A 974 17.37 -19.62 -23.82
C ASP A 974 16.61 -20.26 -24.98
N ASP A 975 15.31 -19.98 -25.13
CA ASP A 975 14.45 -20.52 -26.20
C ASP A 975 14.34 -19.60 -27.43
#